data_AF-A0A1Y6LHD3-F1
#
_entry.id   AF-A0A1Y6LHD3-F1
#
_cell.length_a   1.000
_cell.length_b   1.000
_cell.length_c   1.000
_cell.angle_alpha   90.00
_cell.angle_beta   90.00
_cell.angle_gamma   90.00
#
_symmetry.space_group_name_H-M   'P 1'
#
loop_
_entity.id
_entity.type
_entity.pdbx_description
1 polymer ?
#
loop_
_entity_poly.entity_id
_entity_poly.type
_entity_poly.pdbx_seq_one_letter_code
_entity_poly.pdbx_strand_id
1 'polypeptide(L)'
;MDQYKASIDSVDSALARLNQTLQSYSLFASKTKSNANEEPPKAESQTPAAAEPQDGSPIAGGARREFSDPSEDVHARSEIRKQVLGLRSSISYPETMNPAITKDVRLRRLEAAHVHVKVDPYNLPLYVCIAQEYLGLGYPDLAAGACYKAILLSDALDDEADEYHEAASDSLKLVIQQQPLEERIRIIKEAMNAEDGETATPDSDTALDIELTLWLREHYRLIMYRILTRSLLLCECYRSAHIYLCQGIQMFLDDDELADIFGDLFLKIRNMPGMPENHHERPWEFSDNGWVRREHYPWNIYEPDRLNRLDNLNEMMEDVSDKLEVRAVALPVLNGDPREVVTQLGVFAKEDIEPGEVILNETSMLTANNRLQDALCDACSGDIPPLDSPDAAKVVVCSDCEVVFCSQWCWEAAVDTYHDALCGKDVEAIAKDVPPAEAADSLYALLLLRALAMSETVEWHPLDLPEVRFIWGDLSPEASDKLPYKDFLSPDSCLVPRRLPFSFQYNIRLPFHMLEKMDIDIFANPQYDVWVFNTLYAKFRGTASARLSGTGGTAIRGPEVSAVHPMWCLANHSCDPNVRWEWGGSIKFWSTDERVPWTGRDGKKVVKSRAGIKKGEEVLNHYCDIELSVKDRREWASGALGGDCMCDRCVWEAAEEEQANGKAK
;
A
#
# COMPACT_ATOMS: atom_id res chain seq x y z
N MET A 1 48.11 -31.79 37.40
CA MET A 1 48.36 -30.34 37.49
C MET A 1 49.05 -29.77 36.24
N ASP A 2 49.75 -30.58 35.43
CA ASP A 2 50.42 -30.08 34.22
C ASP A 2 49.49 -29.78 33.04
N GLN A 3 48.31 -30.42 32.95
CA GLN A 3 47.30 -30.10 31.92
C GLN A 3 46.65 -28.72 32.10
N TYR A 4 46.55 -28.23 33.33
CA TYR A 4 46.00 -26.90 33.62
C TYR A 4 47.02 -25.79 33.39
N LYS A 5 48.33 -26.08 33.57
CA LYS A 5 49.40 -25.13 33.25
C LYS A 5 49.48 -24.84 31.74
N ALA A 6 49.38 -25.86 30.90
CA ALA A 6 49.36 -25.68 29.45
C ALA A 6 48.14 -24.88 28.95
N SER A 7 46.99 -25.02 29.63
CA SER A 7 45.77 -24.26 29.31
C SER A 7 45.86 -22.80 29.76
N ILE A 8 46.50 -22.51 30.90
CA ILE A 8 46.72 -21.13 31.37
C ILE A 8 47.81 -20.42 30.54
N ASP A 9 48.91 -21.11 30.22
CA ASP A 9 49.97 -20.57 29.35
C ASP A 9 49.45 -20.26 27.93
N SER A 10 48.45 -21.02 27.46
CA SER A 10 47.73 -20.80 26.19
C SER A 10 46.86 -19.54 26.21
N VAL A 11 46.12 -19.30 27.31
CA VAL A 11 45.26 -18.13 27.50
C VAL A 11 46.09 -16.85 27.69
N ASP A 12 47.16 -16.91 28.48
CA ASP A 12 48.07 -15.77 28.68
C ASP A 12 48.83 -15.42 27.39
N SER A 13 49.19 -16.43 26.60
CA SER A 13 49.78 -16.22 25.26
C SER A 13 48.78 -15.61 24.27
N ALA A 14 47.50 -15.97 24.36
CA ALA A 14 46.44 -15.38 23.53
C ALA A 14 46.15 -13.92 23.92
N LEU A 15 46.09 -13.62 25.22
CA LEU A 15 45.95 -12.26 25.74
C LEU A 15 47.16 -11.38 25.41
N ALA A 16 48.38 -11.93 25.43
CA ALA A 16 49.58 -11.22 25.02
C ALA A 16 49.57 -10.86 23.52
N ARG A 17 49.12 -11.77 22.65
CA ARG A 17 48.96 -11.52 21.21
C ARG A 17 47.88 -10.45 20.94
N LEU A 18 46.74 -10.52 21.63
CA LEU A 18 45.66 -9.54 21.50
C LEU A 18 46.12 -8.14 21.92
N ASN A 19 46.83 -8.02 23.05
CA ASN A 19 47.38 -6.75 23.51
C ASN A 19 48.46 -6.19 22.58
N GLN A 20 49.27 -7.04 21.96
CA GLN A 20 50.29 -6.63 20.98
C GLN A 20 49.64 -6.11 19.68
N THR A 21 48.53 -6.72 19.26
CA THR A 21 47.70 -6.27 18.14
C THR A 21 46.98 -4.95 18.46
N LEU A 22 46.46 -4.76 19.68
CA LEU A 22 45.89 -3.48 20.10
C LEU A 22 46.94 -2.36 20.18
N GLN A 23 48.17 -2.66 20.59
CA GLN A 23 49.28 -1.71 20.56
C GLN A 23 49.69 -1.31 19.13
N SER A 24 49.60 -2.21 18.15
CA SER A 24 49.90 -1.89 16.75
C SER A 24 48.87 -0.92 16.15
N TYR A 25 47.59 -1.04 16.51
CA TYR A 25 46.55 -0.08 16.12
C TYR A 25 46.74 1.31 16.78
N SER A 26 47.25 1.37 18.01
CA SER A 26 47.57 2.65 18.66
C SER A 26 48.71 3.42 17.98
N LEU A 27 49.66 2.71 17.36
CA LEU A 27 50.78 3.30 16.62
C LEU A 27 50.34 3.84 15.25
N PHE A 28 49.33 3.23 14.62
CA PHE A 28 48.73 3.75 13.38
C PHE A 28 47.95 5.05 13.62
N ALA A 29 47.17 5.14 14.71
CA ALA A 29 46.46 6.37 15.08
C ALA A 29 47.41 7.55 15.42
N SER A 30 48.64 7.28 15.82
CA SER A 30 49.66 8.31 16.07
C SER A 30 50.33 8.84 14.79
N LYS A 31 50.44 8.01 13.74
CA LYS A 31 51.01 8.41 12.43
C LYS A 31 50.04 9.22 11.58
N THR A 32 48.74 9.03 11.74
CA THR A 32 47.74 9.83 11.01
C THR A 32 47.62 11.27 11.56
N LYS A 33 48.05 11.52 12.80
CA LYS A 33 48.08 12.88 13.38
C LYS A 33 49.29 13.72 12.99
N SER A 34 50.37 13.13 12.43
CA SER A 34 51.56 13.90 12.03
C SER A 34 51.51 14.45 10.60
N ASN A 35 50.54 14.05 9.77
CA ASN A 35 50.43 14.48 8.37
C ASN A 35 49.36 15.55 8.11
N ALA A 36 48.76 16.14 9.15
CA ALA A 36 47.72 17.17 9.02
C ALA A 36 48.24 18.63 9.12
N ASN A 37 49.56 18.85 8.98
CA ASN A 37 50.21 20.16 9.18
C ASN A 37 51.06 20.62 7.97
N GLU A 38 50.56 20.50 6.75
CA GLU A 38 51.14 21.19 5.59
C GLU A 38 50.09 22.09 4.91
N GLU A 39 50.38 23.39 4.86
CA GLU A 39 49.56 24.43 4.24
C GLU A 39 49.51 24.27 2.70
N PRO A 40 48.35 24.51 2.04
CA PRO A 40 48.30 24.59 0.59
C PRO A 40 48.78 25.97 0.07
N PRO A 41 49.41 26.04 -1.11
CA PRO A 41 49.93 27.29 -1.66
C PRO A 41 48.80 28.16 -2.21
N LYS A 42 48.90 29.47 -1.96
CA LYS A 42 48.02 30.51 -2.51
C LYS A 42 48.27 30.70 -4.01
N ALA A 43 47.21 30.76 -4.80
CA ALA A 43 47.23 31.30 -6.16
C ALA A 43 46.00 32.20 -6.40
N GLU A 44 46.24 33.26 -7.16
CA GLU A 44 45.52 34.54 -7.18
C GLU A 44 44.21 34.54 -7.99
N SER A 45 43.34 35.47 -7.59
CA SER A 45 42.05 35.80 -8.20
C SER A 45 42.17 36.40 -9.60
N GLN A 46 41.30 35.99 -10.53
CA GLN A 46 40.75 36.86 -11.56
C GLN A 46 39.29 36.49 -11.87
N THR A 47 38.37 37.40 -11.57
CA THR A 47 37.01 37.45 -12.11
C THR A 47 37.03 38.12 -13.50
N PRO A 48 36.06 37.79 -14.37
CA PRO A 48 35.03 38.77 -14.71
C PRO A 48 33.63 38.10 -14.78
N ALA A 49 32.63 38.62 -14.08
CA ALA A 49 31.76 39.75 -14.42
C ALA A 49 30.40 39.25 -14.95
N ALA A 50 29.36 39.71 -14.25
CA ALA A 50 27.97 39.33 -14.37
C ALA A 50 27.25 39.91 -15.59
N ALA A 51 26.14 39.28 -15.94
CA ALA A 51 24.97 39.93 -16.53
C ALA A 51 23.69 39.19 -16.11
N GLU A 52 23.12 39.62 -14.99
CA GLU A 52 21.67 39.72 -14.78
C GLU A 52 21.14 40.91 -15.62
N PRO A 53 19.83 41.08 -15.96
CA PRO A 53 18.78 41.10 -14.92
C PRO A 53 17.29 40.81 -15.29
N GLN A 54 16.51 40.55 -14.22
CA GLN A 54 15.17 41.13 -13.91
C GLN A 54 13.93 40.62 -14.69
N ASP A 55 12.72 40.53 -14.13
CA ASP A 55 12.13 40.70 -12.78
C ASP A 55 10.62 40.37 -12.93
N GLY A 56 9.93 40.01 -11.86
CA GLY A 56 8.47 39.84 -11.88
C GLY A 56 7.88 39.02 -10.73
N SER A 57 7.88 39.61 -9.53
CA SER A 57 7.46 39.10 -8.21
C SER A 57 5.94 38.76 -8.05
N PRO A 58 5.39 38.57 -6.82
CA PRO A 58 5.36 37.32 -6.05
C PRO A 58 3.92 36.92 -5.63
N ILE A 59 3.63 35.62 -5.47
CA ILE A 59 2.40 35.17 -4.79
C ILE A 59 2.74 34.72 -3.37
N ALA A 60 2.05 35.32 -2.41
CA ALA A 60 2.30 35.22 -0.99
C ALA A 60 1.91 33.86 -0.38
N GLY A 61 2.91 33.16 0.15
CA GLY A 61 2.95 32.70 1.54
C GLY A 61 1.78 31.87 2.08
N GLY A 62 1.61 30.65 1.60
CA GLY A 62 1.15 29.54 2.45
C GLY A 62 2.36 28.97 3.18
N ALA A 63 2.35 28.95 4.51
CA ALA A 63 3.44 28.43 5.32
C ALA A 63 3.66 26.93 5.04
N ARG A 64 4.56 26.61 4.10
CA ARG A 64 5.27 25.34 4.09
C ARG A 64 5.98 25.26 5.43
N ARG A 65 5.65 24.28 6.27
CA ARG A 65 6.63 23.79 7.24
C ARG A 65 7.80 23.29 6.40
N GLU A 66 8.87 24.08 6.33
CA GLU A 66 10.16 23.58 5.90
C GLU A 66 10.57 22.53 6.94
N PHE A 67 10.37 21.26 6.60
CA PHE A 67 10.99 20.17 7.33
C PHE A 67 12.47 20.20 6.96
N SER A 68 13.32 20.49 7.94
CA SER A 68 14.76 20.30 7.83
C SER A 68 15.03 18.86 7.40
N ASP A 69 15.91 18.64 6.42
CA ASP A 69 16.36 17.30 6.03
C ASP A 69 16.86 16.56 7.29
N PRO A 70 16.17 15.52 7.78
CA PRO A 70 16.59 14.81 8.98
C PRO A 70 17.88 14.02 8.75
N SER A 71 18.33 13.91 7.48
CA SER A 71 19.66 13.42 7.15
C SER A 71 20.73 14.35 7.71
N GLU A 72 20.49 15.64 7.95
CA GLU A 72 21.44 16.55 8.60
C GLU A 72 21.23 16.65 10.13
N ASP A 73 20.15 16.08 10.67
CA ASP A 73 19.85 16.09 12.10
C ASP A 73 20.67 15.02 12.86
N VAL A 74 21.76 15.48 13.46
CA VAL A 74 22.65 14.69 14.32
C VAL A 74 21.89 13.98 15.45
N HIS A 75 20.80 14.57 15.98
CA HIS A 75 20.00 13.95 17.03
C HIS A 75 19.15 12.79 16.50
N ALA A 76 18.49 12.96 15.35
CA ALA A 76 17.73 11.88 14.70
C ALA A 76 18.64 10.69 14.36
N ARG A 77 19.84 10.95 13.81
CA ARG A 77 20.88 9.92 13.55
C ARG A 77 21.30 9.19 14.82
N SER A 78 21.53 9.93 15.91
CA SER A 78 21.91 9.32 17.18
C SER A 78 20.79 8.47 17.78
N GLU A 79 19.53 8.84 17.60
CA GLU A 79 18.39 8.15 18.19
C GLU A 79 18.07 6.85 17.44
N ILE A 80 18.04 6.86 16.11
CA ILE A 80 17.81 5.63 15.34
C ILE A 80 18.95 4.64 15.51
N ARG A 81 20.20 5.12 15.59
CA ARG A 81 21.36 4.27 15.87
C ARG A 81 21.21 3.55 17.20
N LYS A 82 20.71 4.24 18.24
CA LYS A 82 20.42 3.60 19.54
C LYS A 82 19.30 2.57 19.45
N GLN A 83 18.27 2.82 18.64
CA GLN A 83 17.18 1.84 18.43
C GLN A 83 17.70 0.59 17.72
N VAL A 84 18.40 0.75 16.59
CA VAL A 84 19.02 -0.35 15.83
C VAL A 84 19.96 -1.17 16.72
N LEU A 85 20.86 -0.49 17.44
CA LEU A 85 21.79 -1.16 18.36
C LEU A 85 21.09 -1.70 19.62
N GLY A 86 19.87 -1.28 19.91
CA GLY A 86 19.07 -1.67 21.07
C GLY A 86 18.13 -2.84 20.82
N LEU A 87 17.93 -3.27 19.56
CA LEU A 87 17.10 -4.43 19.23
C LEU A 87 17.61 -5.68 19.93
N ARG A 88 16.76 -6.42 20.67
CA ARG A 88 17.12 -7.66 21.36
C ARG A 88 16.03 -8.72 21.25
N SER A 89 16.41 -9.96 20.93
CA SER A 89 15.50 -11.12 20.92
C SER A 89 14.92 -11.44 22.31
N SER A 90 15.58 -11.00 23.38
CA SER A 90 15.08 -11.06 24.76
C SER A 90 14.00 -10.03 25.09
N ILE A 91 13.64 -9.14 24.16
CA ILE A 91 12.63 -8.10 24.32
C ILE A 91 11.46 -8.41 23.39
N SER A 92 10.23 -8.22 23.88
CA SER A 92 9.02 -8.29 23.05
C SER A 92 8.69 -6.93 22.45
N TYR A 93 8.21 -6.95 21.20
CA TYR A 93 7.90 -5.76 20.43
C TYR A 93 6.40 -5.72 20.04
N PRO A 94 5.76 -4.54 20.03
CA PRO A 94 6.33 -3.23 20.37
C PRO A 94 6.49 -3.06 21.88
N GLU A 95 7.32 -2.11 22.31
CA GLU A 95 7.46 -1.77 23.73
C GLU A 95 6.12 -1.28 24.31
N THR A 96 5.36 -2.13 25.00
CA THR A 96 3.98 -1.82 25.47
C THR A 96 3.91 -1.31 26.92
N MET A 97 4.94 -1.56 27.73
CA MET A 97 4.92 -1.30 29.18
C MET A 97 5.55 0.04 29.60
N ASN A 98 6.02 0.86 28.64
CA ASN A 98 6.68 2.12 28.93
C ASN A 98 5.76 3.33 28.66
N PRO A 99 5.20 3.99 29.69
CA PRO A 99 4.31 5.13 29.52
C PRO A 99 4.99 6.36 28.90
N ALA A 100 6.33 6.39 28.80
CA ALA A 100 7.05 7.46 28.11
C ALA A 100 7.00 7.34 26.57
N ILE A 101 6.59 6.18 26.03
CA ILE A 101 6.52 5.95 24.58
C ILE A 101 5.12 6.34 24.09
N THR A 102 4.99 7.62 23.78
CA THR A 102 3.76 8.20 23.23
C THR A 102 3.66 8.03 21.73
N LYS A 103 2.47 8.24 21.15
CA LYS A 103 2.24 8.29 19.70
C LYS A 103 3.24 9.21 18.98
N ASP A 104 3.46 10.41 19.50
CA ASP A 104 4.39 11.39 18.94
C ASP A 104 5.86 10.93 19.00
N VAL A 105 6.23 10.17 20.03
CA VAL A 105 7.57 9.56 20.09
C VAL A 105 7.72 8.54 18.97
N ARG A 106 6.74 7.64 18.80
CA ARG A 106 6.78 6.62 17.74
C ARG A 106 6.81 7.23 16.34
N LEU A 107 6.01 8.27 16.09
CA LEU A 107 6.01 8.99 14.80
C LEU A 107 7.37 9.60 14.49
N ARG A 108 8.03 10.25 15.46
CA ARG A 108 9.38 10.80 15.28
C ARG A 108 10.43 9.71 15.04
N ARG A 109 10.31 8.56 15.72
CA ARG A 109 11.21 7.41 15.51
C ARG A 109 11.04 6.82 14.12
N LEU A 110 9.79 6.68 13.67
CA LEU A 110 9.44 6.21 12.33
C LEU A 110 9.98 7.15 11.24
N GLU A 111 9.78 8.46 11.40
CA GLU A 111 10.34 9.47 10.49
C GLU A 111 11.87 9.38 10.41
N ALA A 112 12.55 9.29 11.55
CA ALA A 112 14.00 9.11 11.60
C ALA A 112 14.45 7.82 10.90
N ALA A 113 13.73 6.70 11.10
CA ALA A 113 14.03 5.44 10.46
C ALA A 113 13.90 5.51 8.93
N HIS A 114 12.80 6.08 8.42
CA HIS A 114 12.56 6.26 6.98
C HIS A 114 13.62 7.12 6.29
N VAL A 115 14.13 8.14 6.99
CA VAL A 115 15.24 8.96 6.46
C VAL A 115 16.53 8.14 6.33
N HIS A 116 16.78 7.21 7.26
CA HIS A 116 17.98 6.37 7.21
C HIS A 116 17.87 5.28 6.16
N VAL A 117 16.67 4.73 5.94
CA VAL A 117 16.44 3.76 4.85
C VAL A 117 16.78 4.36 3.48
N LYS A 118 16.58 5.66 3.26
CA LYS A 118 17.00 6.32 2.01
C LYS A 118 18.52 6.32 1.80
N VAL A 119 19.30 6.23 2.87
CA VAL A 119 20.77 6.25 2.82
C VAL A 119 21.35 4.84 2.87
N ASP A 120 20.68 3.94 3.59
CA ASP A 120 21.11 2.57 3.84
C ASP A 120 19.91 1.61 3.66
N PRO A 121 19.44 1.43 2.41
CA PRO A 121 18.19 0.71 2.11
C PRO A 121 18.30 -0.80 2.33
N TYR A 122 19.50 -1.38 2.45
CA TYR A 122 19.68 -2.82 2.65
C TYR A 122 19.93 -3.18 4.12
N ASN A 123 19.74 -2.22 5.04
CA ASN A 123 19.92 -2.41 6.47
C ASN A 123 18.71 -3.11 7.10
N LEU A 124 18.79 -4.44 7.21
CA LEU A 124 17.75 -5.28 7.82
C LEU A 124 17.28 -4.75 9.20
N PRO A 125 18.16 -4.39 10.15
CA PRO A 125 17.73 -3.82 11.44
C PRO A 125 16.87 -2.55 11.36
N LEU A 126 17.01 -1.71 10.31
CA LEU A 126 16.15 -0.53 10.13
C LEU A 126 14.70 -0.94 9.86
N TYR A 127 14.47 -1.95 9.00
CA TYR A 127 13.13 -2.45 8.74
C TYR A 127 12.48 -3.10 9.95
N VAL A 128 13.26 -3.77 10.81
CA VAL A 128 12.78 -4.27 12.10
C VAL A 128 12.36 -3.11 13.01
N CYS A 129 13.12 -2.01 13.04
CA CYS A 129 12.75 -0.79 13.77
C CYS A 129 11.44 -0.17 13.23
N ILE A 130 11.30 -0.07 11.90
CA ILE A 130 10.09 0.44 11.27
C ILE A 130 8.89 -0.45 11.63
N ALA A 131 9.04 -1.77 11.55
CA ALA A 131 7.97 -2.72 11.84
C ALA A 131 7.45 -2.62 13.28
N GLN A 132 8.34 -2.52 14.27
CA GLN A 132 7.91 -2.34 15.67
C GLN A 132 7.21 -0.99 15.89
N GLU A 133 7.62 0.08 15.22
CA GLU A 133 7.00 1.39 15.40
C GLU A 133 5.62 1.44 14.72
N TYR A 134 5.47 0.85 13.54
CA TYR A 134 4.16 0.66 12.91
C TYR A 134 3.22 -0.17 13.79
N LEU A 135 3.68 -1.30 14.34
CA LEU A 135 2.86 -2.13 15.22
C LEU A 135 2.47 -1.37 16.49
N GLY A 136 3.40 -0.62 17.09
CA GLY A 136 3.15 0.22 18.25
C GLY A 136 2.19 1.39 18.00
N LEU A 137 2.11 1.88 16.77
CA LEU A 137 1.12 2.85 16.30
C LEU A 137 -0.23 2.21 15.93
N GLY A 138 -0.32 0.87 15.98
CA GLY A 138 -1.51 0.10 15.63
C GLY A 138 -1.75 -0.01 14.14
N TYR A 139 -0.69 -0.12 13.35
CA TYR A 139 -0.69 -0.44 11.92
C TYR A 139 -0.06 -1.82 11.68
N PRO A 140 -0.72 -2.93 12.07
CA PRO A 140 -0.18 -4.27 11.89
C PRO A 140 0.04 -4.60 10.39
N ASP A 141 -0.74 -4.03 9.49
CA ASP A 141 -0.56 -4.15 8.04
C ASP A 141 0.79 -3.60 7.57
N LEU A 142 1.13 -2.38 8.02
CA LEU A 142 2.40 -1.75 7.67
C LEU A 142 3.58 -2.42 8.38
N ALA A 143 3.37 -2.89 9.62
CA ALA A 143 4.35 -3.66 10.36
C ALA A 143 4.69 -4.98 9.66
N ALA A 144 3.67 -5.71 9.17
CA ALA A 144 3.86 -6.91 8.37
C ALA A 144 4.65 -6.62 7.09
N GLY A 145 4.38 -5.50 6.42
CA GLY A 145 5.10 -5.06 5.23
C GLY A 145 6.59 -4.81 5.47
N ALA A 146 6.90 -3.95 6.45
CA ALA A 146 8.28 -3.65 6.82
C ALA A 146 9.03 -4.90 7.33
N CYS A 147 8.37 -5.73 8.14
CA CYS A 147 8.97 -6.97 8.61
C CYS A 147 9.19 -7.97 7.48
N TYR A 148 8.33 -8.01 6.47
CA TYR A 148 8.53 -8.87 5.31
C TYR A 148 9.72 -8.42 4.47
N LYS A 149 9.92 -7.10 4.26
CA LYS A 149 11.17 -6.58 3.66
C LYS A 149 12.41 -7.01 4.47
N ALA A 150 12.35 -6.98 5.79
CA ALA A 150 13.45 -7.46 6.63
C ALA A 150 13.74 -8.96 6.44
N ILE A 151 12.69 -9.79 6.26
CA ILE A 151 12.84 -11.22 5.96
C ILE A 151 13.44 -11.43 4.56
N LEU A 152 13.04 -10.66 3.54
CA LEU A 152 13.65 -10.76 2.21
C LEU A 152 15.15 -10.44 2.26
N LEU A 153 15.58 -9.42 3.00
CA LEU A 153 17.01 -9.16 3.24
C LEU A 153 17.67 -10.30 4.04
N SER A 154 16.94 -10.94 4.95
CA SER A 154 17.45 -12.12 5.67
C SER A 154 17.69 -13.30 4.73
N ASP A 155 16.81 -13.49 3.75
CA ASP A 155 16.94 -14.56 2.76
C ASP A 155 18.10 -14.24 1.79
N ALA A 156 18.24 -12.99 1.36
CA ALA A 156 19.39 -12.52 0.56
C ALA A 156 20.74 -12.70 1.30
N LEU A 157 20.76 -12.53 2.62
CA LEU A 157 21.96 -12.79 3.43
C LEU A 157 22.33 -14.29 3.48
N ASP A 158 21.36 -15.20 3.35
CA ASP A 158 21.61 -16.65 3.32
C ASP A 158 22.04 -17.16 1.93
N ASP A 159 21.69 -16.44 0.86
CA ASP A 159 21.99 -16.82 -0.53
C ASP A 159 23.06 -15.89 -1.14
N GLU A 160 24.30 -16.38 -1.22
CA GLU A 160 25.41 -15.65 -1.85
C GLU A 160 25.17 -15.27 -3.33
N ALA A 161 24.21 -15.92 -4.00
CA ALA A 161 23.84 -15.62 -5.39
C ALA A 161 22.73 -14.56 -5.51
N ASP A 162 22.11 -14.13 -4.41
CA ASP A 162 21.09 -13.09 -4.41
C ASP A 162 21.70 -11.72 -4.73
N GLU A 163 20.98 -10.90 -5.49
CA GLU A 163 21.47 -9.60 -5.95
C GLU A 163 21.71 -8.60 -4.81
N TYR A 164 21.01 -8.75 -3.68
CA TYR A 164 21.15 -7.87 -2.52
C TYR A 164 22.17 -8.38 -1.49
N HIS A 165 22.75 -9.57 -1.69
CA HIS A 165 23.60 -10.24 -0.70
C HIS A 165 24.76 -9.37 -0.21
N GLU A 166 25.55 -8.80 -1.13
CA GLU A 166 26.74 -8.01 -0.78
C GLU A 166 26.35 -6.74 0.01
N ALA A 167 25.35 -6.00 -0.48
CA ALA A 167 24.92 -4.75 0.14
C ALA A 167 24.28 -4.97 1.52
N ALA A 168 23.44 -6.00 1.66
CA ALA A 168 22.85 -6.38 2.94
C ALA A 168 23.93 -6.85 3.93
N SER A 169 24.90 -7.63 3.46
CA SER A 169 26.02 -8.14 4.26
C SER A 169 26.86 -7.02 4.82
N ASP A 170 27.30 -6.08 3.97
CA ASP A 170 28.10 -4.93 4.39
C ASP A 170 27.35 -4.08 5.43
N SER A 171 26.07 -3.83 5.19
CA SER A 171 25.23 -3.04 6.09
C SER A 171 25.08 -3.70 7.46
N LEU A 172 24.79 -5.01 7.50
CA LEU A 172 24.64 -5.75 8.76
C LEU A 172 25.98 -5.89 9.49
N LYS A 173 27.08 -6.16 8.79
CA LYS A 173 28.44 -6.19 9.35
C LYS A 173 28.79 -4.87 10.05
N LEU A 174 28.47 -3.73 9.43
CA LEU A 174 28.67 -2.41 10.03
C LEU A 174 27.84 -2.22 11.29
N VAL A 175 26.61 -2.73 11.35
CA VAL A 175 25.78 -2.70 12.56
C VAL A 175 26.39 -3.57 13.66
N ILE A 176 26.79 -4.80 13.35
CA ILE A 176 27.39 -5.74 14.30
C ILE A 176 28.67 -5.18 14.90
N GLN A 177 29.55 -4.60 14.08
CA GLN A 177 30.80 -4.00 14.56
C GLN A 177 30.59 -2.87 15.58
N GLN A 178 29.43 -2.21 15.54
CA GLN A 178 29.06 -1.14 16.47
C GLN A 178 28.39 -1.65 17.76
N GLN A 179 28.05 -2.94 17.84
CA GLN A 179 27.54 -3.55 19.06
C GLN A 179 28.64 -3.59 20.14
N PRO A 180 28.26 -3.51 21.44
CA PRO A 180 29.21 -3.71 22.53
C PRO A 180 29.95 -5.04 22.40
N LEU A 181 31.26 -5.04 22.67
CA LEU A 181 32.11 -6.23 22.51
C LEU A 181 31.62 -7.39 23.39
N GLU A 182 31.13 -7.10 24.59
CA GLU A 182 30.59 -8.10 25.50
C GLU A 182 29.40 -8.85 24.89
N GLU A 183 28.56 -8.13 24.13
CA GLU A 183 27.37 -8.69 23.49
C GLU A 183 27.74 -9.59 22.31
N ARG A 184 28.66 -9.12 21.47
CA ARG A 184 29.20 -9.89 20.34
C ARG A 184 29.82 -11.21 20.82
N ILE A 185 30.61 -11.15 21.89
CA ILE A 185 31.20 -12.34 22.52
C ILE A 185 30.13 -13.26 23.12
N ARG A 186 29.05 -12.71 23.68
CA ARG A 186 27.98 -13.51 24.30
C ARG A 186 27.30 -14.41 23.26
N ILE A 187 26.89 -13.85 22.13
CA ILE A 187 26.22 -14.59 21.05
C ILE A 187 27.13 -15.71 20.52
N ILE A 188 28.42 -15.42 20.29
CA ILE A 188 29.40 -16.44 19.87
C ILE A 188 29.50 -17.57 20.90
N LYS A 189 29.59 -17.23 22.20
CA LYS A 189 29.70 -18.24 23.27
C LYS A 189 28.43 -19.09 23.39
N GLU A 190 27.25 -18.49 23.25
CA GLU A 190 25.97 -19.19 23.29
C GLU A 190 25.89 -20.19 22.13
N ALA A 191 26.28 -19.80 20.92
CA ALA A 191 26.36 -20.70 19.76
C ALA A 191 27.39 -21.83 19.96
N MET A 192 28.59 -21.52 20.47
CA MET A 192 29.61 -22.53 20.77
C MET A 192 29.21 -23.54 21.86
N ASN A 193 28.29 -23.17 22.75
CA ASN A 193 27.77 -24.08 23.77
C ASN A 193 26.62 -24.95 23.24
N ALA A 194 25.98 -24.55 22.14
CA ALA A 194 24.90 -25.29 21.48
C ALA A 194 25.42 -26.30 20.44
N GLU A 195 26.56 -26.02 19.81
CA GLU A 195 27.22 -26.91 18.85
C GLU A 195 28.43 -27.61 19.51
N ASP A 196 28.39 -28.95 19.62
CA ASP A 196 29.50 -29.78 20.15
C ASP A 196 30.71 -29.72 19.19
N GLY A 197 31.50 -28.64 19.33
CA GLY A 197 32.92 -28.54 18.99
C GLY A 197 33.31 -28.65 17.52
N GLU A 198 33.69 -27.51 16.93
CA GLU A 198 34.85 -27.47 16.02
C GLU A 198 35.54 -26.10 16.09
N THR A 199 36.83 -26.11 16.41
CA THR A 199 37.67 -24.90 16.49
C THR A 199 38.21 -24.55 15.10
N ALA A 200 37.58 -23.59 14.43
CA ALA A 200 38.20 -22.89 13.30
C ALA A 200 38.93 -21.64 13.82
N THR A 201 40.18 -21.44 13.41
CA THR A 201 40.88 -20.16 13.58
C THR A 201 40.58 -19.30 12.34
N PRO A 202 39.74 -18.24 12.45
CA PRO A 202 39.33 -17.48 11.27
C PRO A 202 40.29 -16.32 11.00
N ASP A 203 40.44 -15.97 9.72
CA ASP A 203 40.90 -14.62 9.32
C ASP A 203 39.85 -13.57 9.75
N SER A 204 40.18 -12.27 9.75
CA SER A 204 39.25 -11.25 10.28
C SER A 204 37.91 -11.20 9.55
N ASP A 205 37.93 -11.43 8.24
CA ASP A 205 36.74 -11.41 7.39
C ASP A 205 35.87 -12.64 7.69
N THR A 206 36.49 -13.83 7.78
CA THR A 206 35.80 -15.07 8.15
C THR A 206 35.19 -15.00 9.56
N ALA A 207 35.84 -14.31 10.50
CA ALA A 207 35.29 -14.14 11.85
C ALA A 207 34.02 -13.27 11.84
N LEU A 208 34.00 -12.22 11.02
CA LEU A 208 32.86 -11.32 10.91
C LEU A 208 31.71 -11.97 10.11
N ASP A 209 32.01 -12.81 9.14
CA ASP A 209 31.01 -13.62 8.42
C ASP A 209 30.33 -14.61 9.39
N ILE A 210 31.09 -15.26 10.27
CA ILE A 210 30.53 -16.11 11.33
C ILE A 210 29.64 -15.27 12.27
N GLU A 211 30.09 -14.09 12.69
CA GLU A 211 29.26 -13.20 13.50
C GLU A 211 27.97 -12.81 12.78
N LEU A 212 28.03 -12.46 11.50
CA LEU A 212 26.86 -12.14 10.69
C LEU A 212 25.83 -13.26 10.73
N THR A 213 26.25 -14.50 10.44
CA THR A 213 25.37 -15.67 10.43
C THR A 213 24.74 -15.89 11.81
N LEU A 214 25.53 -15.79 12.89
CA LEU A 214 25.03 -15.97 14.25
C LEU A 214 24.06 -14.87 14.68
N TRP A 215 24.37 -13.60 14.41
CA TRP A 215 23.47 -12.48 14.69
C TRP A 215 22.19 -12.57 13.86
N LEU A 216 22.26 -12.95 12.59
CA LEU A 216 21.07 -13.13 11.79
C LEU A 216 20.18 -14.24 12.37
N ARG A 217 20.76 -15.42 12.61
CA ARG A 217 20.05 -16.63 13.04
C ARG A 217 19.49 -16.53 14.46
N GLU A 218 20.33 -16.18 15.43
CA GLU A 218 20.00 -16.24 16.86
C GLU A 218 19.31 -14.97 17.38
N HIS A 219 19.38 -13.87 16.61
CA HIS A 219 18.94 -12.56 17.08
C HIS A 219 17.83 -11.97 16.23
N TYR A 220 18.12 -11.62 14.99
CA TYR A 220 17.19 -10.84 14.17
C TYR A 220 16.02 -11.67 13.65
N ARG A 221 16.25 -12.93 13.25
CA ARG A 221 15.17 -13.81 12.76
C ARG A 221 14.08 -14.03 13.79
N LEU A 222 14.42 -14.27 15.05
CA LEU A 222 13.41 -14.44 16.11
C LEU A 222 12.53 -13.20 16.26
N ILE A 223 13.13 -12.00 16.28
CA ILE A 223 12.40 -10.73 16.36
C ILE A 223 11.44 -10.59 15.16
N MET A 224 11.93 -10.88 13.94
CA MET A 224 11.12 -10.80 12.72
C MET A 224 9.94 -11.76 12.75
N TYR A 225 10.14 -13.03 13.12
CA TYR A 225 9.04 -14.00 13.19
C TYR A 225 7.98 -13.59 14.22
N ARG A 226 8.37 -13.10 15.40
CA ARG A 226 7.42 -12.61 16.40
C ARG A 226 6.60 -11.43 15.89
N ILE A 227 7.25 -10.40 15.31
CA ILE A 227 6.56 -9.22 14.79
C ILE A 227 5.65 -9.57 13.61
N LEU A 228 6.15 -10.34 12.62
CA LEU A 228 5.38 -10.69 11.43
C LEU A 228 4.14 -11.50 11.80
N THR A 229 4.30 -12.57 12.58
CA THR A 229 3.19 -13.48 12.90
C THR A 229 2.12 -12.80 13.76
N ARG A 230 2.54 -11.99 14.74
CA ARG A 230 1.65 -11.14 15.53
C ARG A 230 0.90 -10.13 14.64
N SER A 231 1.58 -9.51 13.69
CA SER A 231 0.98 -8.57 12.75
C SER A 231 -0.04 -9.23 11.82
N LEU A 232 0.31 -10.37 11.22
CA LEU A 232 -0.59 -11.15 10.36
C LEU A 232 -1.83 -11.65 11.11
N LEU A 233 -1.68 -12.07 12.37
CA LEU A 233 -2.80 -12.40 13.24
C LEU A 233 -3.75 -11.20 13.40
N LEU A 234 -3.23 -10.02 13.72
CA LEU A 234 -4.00 -8.78 13.91
C LEU A 234 -4.67 -8.28 12.62
N CYS A 235 -4.07 -8.57 11.47
CA CYS A 235 -4.64 -8.35 10.14
C CYS A 235 -5.68 -9.40 9.74
N GLU A 236 -5.91 -10.45 10.55
CA GLU A 236 -6.79 -11.59 10.24
C GLU A 236 -6.32 -12.44 9.03
N CYS A 237 -5.03 -12.38 8.71
CA CYS A 237 -4.38 -13.25 7.72
C CYS A 237 -3.96 -14.57 8.36
N TYR A 238 -4.94 -15.37 8.82
CA TYR A 238 -4.72 -16.51 9.71
C TYR A 238 -3.90 -17.63 9.08
N ARG A 239 -4.11 -17.92 7.79
CA ARG A 239 -3.35 -18.96 7.08
C ARG A 239 -1.90 -18.53 6.92
N SER A 240 -1.67 -17.28 6.51
CA SER A 240 -0.31 -16.72 6.41
C SER A 240 0.37 -16.68 7.77
N ALA A 241 -0.31 -16.23 8.83
CA ALA A 241 0.20 -16.24 10.20
C ALA A 241 0.62 -17.65 10.63
N HIS A 242 -0.24 -18.66 10.38
CA HIS A 242 0.07 -20.06 10.70
C HIS A 242 1.34 -20.57 9.99
N ILE A 243 1.51 -20.28 8.70
CA ILE A 243 2.68 -20.71 7.92
C ILE A 243 3.97 -20.17 8.53
N TYR A 244 4.04 -18.85 8.78
CA TYR A 244 5.23 -18.22 9.36
C TYR A 244 5.43 -18.60 10.83
N LEU A 245 4.37 -18.86 11.60
CA LEU A 245 4.49 -19.40 12.96
C LEU A 245 5.11 -20.79 12.96
N CYS A 246 4.68 -21.69 12.08
CA CYS A 246 5.28 -23.02 11.98
C CYS A 246 6.76 -22.94 11.62
N GLN A 247 7.15 -22.06 10.70
CA GLN A 247 8.55 -21.83 10.36
C GLN A 247 9.34 -21.29 11.56
N GLY A 248 8.83 -20.25 12.22
CA GLY A 248 9.46 -19.66 13.41
C GLY A 248 9.63 -20.67 14.55
N ILE A 249 8.58 -21.43 14.88
CA ILE A 249 8.63 -22.46 15.95
C ILE A 249 9.60 -23.58 15.60
N GLN A 250 9.69 -23.99 14.32
CA GLN A 250 10.68 -24.98 13.90
C GLN A 250 12.12 -24.51 14.11
N MET A 251 12.37 -23.20 13.99
CA MET A 251 13.68 -22.60 14.23
C MET A 251 13.93 -22.30 15.72
N PHE A 252 12.88 -21.96 16.48
CA PHE A 252 12.96 -21.49 17.86
C PHE A 252 11.94 -22.25 18.74
N LEU A 253 12.22 -23.53 18.99
CA LEU A 253 11.28 -24.47 19.64
C LEU A 253 10.85 -24.07 21.05
N ASP A 254 11.73 -23.40 21.80
CA ASP A 254 11.52 -23.03 23.20
C ASP A 254 11.10 -21.56 23.37
N ASP A 255 10.63 -20.92 22.28
CA ASP A 255 10.21 -19.52 22.34
C ASP A 255 8.78 -19.34 22.87
N ASP A 256 8.66 -18.82 24.09
CA ASP A 256 7.37 -18.58 24.75
C ASP A 256 6.47 -17.61 23.95
N GLU A 257 7.03 -16.57 23.32
CA GLU A 257 6.24 -15.56 22.60
C GLU A 257 5.63 -16.13 21.30
N LEU A 258 6.40 -16.91 20.53
CA LEU A 258 5.85 -17.62 19.36
C LEU A 258 4.79 -18.65 19.77
N ALA A 259 5.00 -19.37 20.89
CA ALA A 259 4.02 -20.30 21.43
C ALA A 259 2.72 -19.58 21.86
N ASP A 260 2.83 -18.41 22.48
CA ASP A 260 1.69 -17.58 22.86
C ASP A 260 0.93 -17.07 21.62
N ILE A 261 1.62 -16.57 20.59
CA ILE A 261 0.99 -16.14 19.33
C ILE A 261 0.26 -17.31 18.66
N PHE A 262 0.85 -18.50 18.68
CA PHE A 262 0.23 -19.73 18.18
C PHE A 262 -1.07 -20.06 18.95
N GLY A 263 -1.04 -19.95 20.29
CA GLY A 263 -2.22 -20.09 21.14
C GLY A 263 -3.33 -19.08 20.82
N ASP A 264 -2.98 -17.80 20.69
CA ASP A 264 -3.89 -16.71 20.33
C ASP A 264 -4.57 -16.97 18.97
N LEU A 265 -3.79 -17.38 17.97
CA LEU A 265 -4.28 -17.72 16.64
C LEU A 265 -5.32 -18.83 16.69
N PHE A 266 -5.02 -19.94 17.38
CA PHE A 266 -5.97 -21.06 17.47
C PHE A 266 -7.20 -20.73 18.30
N LEU A 267 -7.06 -19.93 19.35
CA LEU A 267 -8.22 -19.42 20.08
C LEU A 267 -9.13 -18.61 19.15
N LYS A 268 -8.55 -17.80 18.27
CA LYS A 268 -9.30 -16.99 17.32
C LYS A 268 -9.99 -17.85 16.27
N ILE A 269 -9.30 -18.83 15.68
CA ILE A 269 -9.86 -19.76 14.70
C ILE A 269 -10.99 -20.59 15.28
N ARG A 270 -10.82 -21.14 16.49
CA ARG A 270 -11.84 -21.94 17.17
C ARG A 270 -13.14 -21.17 17.40
N ASN A 271 -13.05 -19.86 17.61
CA ASN A 271 -14.21 -19.01 17.88
C ASN A 271 -14.88 -18.49 16.59
N MET A 272 -14.35 -18.81 15.40
CA MET A 272 -14.98 -18.40 14.14
C MET A 272 -16.27 -19.20 13.85
N PRO A 273 -17.37 -18.55 13.41
CA PRO A 273 -18.59 -19.24 13.06
C PRO A 273 -18.37 -20.29 11.95
N GLY A 274 -18.88 -21.50 12.16
CA GLY A 274 -18.83 -22.57 11.16
C GLY A 274 -17.53 -23.36 11.09
N MET A 275 -16.55 -23.10 11.96
CA MET A 275 -15.31 -23.89 11.99
C MET A 275 -15.53 -25.28 12.61
N PRO A 276 -15.03 -26.36 11.96
CA PRO A 276 -15.16 -27.71 12.48
C PRO A 276 -14.19 -27.96 13.64
N GLU A 277 -14.50 -28.94 14.51
CA GLU A 277 -13.65 -29.29 15.66
C GLU A 277 -12.23 -29.70 15.23
N ASN A 278 -12.05 -30.24 14.03
CA ASN A 278 -10.74 -30.65 13.50
C ASN A 278 -10.05 -29.61 12.60
N HIS A 279 -10.39 -28.32 12.73
CA HIS A 279 -9.76 -27.23 11.96
C HIS A 279 -8.22 -27.21 12.03
N HIS A 280 -7.62 -27.66 13.14
CA HIS A 280 -6.17 -27.81 13.28
C HIS A 280 -5.53 -28.73 12.22
N GLU A 281 -6.28 -29.68 11.67
CA GLU A 281 -5.81 -30.62 10.63
C GLU A 281 -5.88 -30.01 9.22
N ARG A 282 -6.45 -28.81 9.07
CA ARG A 282 -6.72 -28.17 7.78
C ARG A 282 -6.31 -26.70 7.72
N PRO A 283 -5.04 -26.37 7.99
CA PRO A 283 -4.57 -24.97 8.00
C PRO A 283 -4.72 -24.25 6.64
N TRP A 284 -4.85 -24.98 5.53
CA TRP A 284 -5.14 -24.40 4.21
C TRP A 284 -6.57 -23.85 4.08
N GLU A 285 -7.50 -24.24 4.96
CA GLU A 285 -8.88 -23.71 5.02
C GLU A 285 -8.96 -22.41 5.84
N PHE A 286 -7.88 -22.00 6.52
CA PHE A 286 -7.87 -20.74 7.25
C PHE A 286 -7.99 -19.55 6.28
N SER A 287 -8.79 -18.57 6.66
CA SER A 287 -8.97 -17.35 5.87
C SER A 287 -7.70 -16.51 5.87
N ASP A 288 -7.40 -15.89 4.73
CA ASP A 288 -6.48 -14.74 4.65
C ASP A 288 -7.20 -13.44 4.29
N ASN A 289 -8.54 -13.47 4.25
CA ASN A 289 -9.36 -12.31 3.94
C ASN A 289 -9.63 -11.54 5.23
N GLY A 290 -8.77 -10.58 5.51
CA GLY A 290 -8.81 -9.76 6.69
C GLY A 290 -9.20 -8.31 6.43
N TRP A 291 -9.11 -7.51 7.49
CA TRP A 291 -9.50 -6.11 7.47
C TRP A 291 -8.53 -5.25 8.26
N VAL A 292 -8.11 -4.12 7.68
CA VAL A 292 -7.25 -3.13 8.34
C VAL A 292 -7.91 -1.76 8.33
N ARG A 293 -7.26 -0.79 8.98
CA ARG A 293 -7.72 0.59 9.07
C ARG A 293 -7.74 1.21 7.67
N ARG A 294 -8.80 1.95 7.35
CA ARG A 294 -8.93 2.76 6.13
C ARG A 294 -8.88 4.22 6.54
N GLU A 295 -7.70 4.82 6.51
CA GLU A 295 -7.48 6.14 7.07
C GLU A 295 -6.39 6.95 6.38
N HIS A 296 -6.40 8.25 6.65
CA HIS A 296 -5.35 9.16 6.22
C HIS A 296 -4.15 9.02 7.16
N TYR A 297 -3.11 8.32 6.69
CA TYR A 297 -1.88 8.14 7.48
C TYR A 297 -1.24 9.49 7.84
N PRO A 298 -0.64 9.63 9.04
CA PRO A 298 -0.11 10.93 9.51
C PRO A 298 1.00 11.50 8.63
N TRP A 299 1.78 10.62 7.98
CA TRP A 299 2.87 10.98 7.06
C TRP A 299 2.45 11.02 5.59
N ASN A 300 1.17 10.75 5.28
CA ASN A 300 0.68 10.89 3.91
C ASN A 300 0.53 12.38 3.56
N ILE A 301 1.47 12.90 2.78
CA ILE A 301 1.47 14.30 2.31
C ILE A 301 0.82 14.47 0.92
N TYR A 302 0.39 13.37 0.30
CA TYR A 302 -0.06 13.35 -1.10
C TYR A 302 -1.58 13.51 -1.23
N GLU A 303 -2.35 13.15 -0.20
CA GLU A 303 -3.80 13.30 -0.22
C GLU A 303 -4.20 14.79 -0.30
N PRO A 304 -4.90 15.22 -1.37
CA PRO A 304 -5.27 16.61 -1.54
C PRO A 304 -6.50 16.98 -0.71
N ASP A 305 -6.58 18.24 -0.30
CA ASP A 305 -7.86 18.84 0.07
C ASP A 305 -8.67 19.13 -1.19
N ARG A 306 -9.49 18.14 -1.59
CA ARG A 306 -10.26 18.14 -2.84
C ARG A 306 -11.22 19.34 -2.94
N LEU A 307 -11.81 19.79 -1.81
CA LEU A 307 -12.74 20.92 -1.80
C LEU A 307 -12.03 22.24 -2.11
N ASN A 308 -10.74 22.34 -1.78
CA ASN A 308 -9.89 23.50 -2.07
C ASN A 308 -9.08 23.35 -3.38
N ARG A 309 -9.48 22.41 -4.25
CA ARG A 309 -8.82 22.11 -5.54
C ARG A 309 -9.82 22.06 -6.71
N LEU A 310 -10.92 22.81 -6.61
CA LEU A 310 -11.94 22.86 -7.65
C LEU A 310 -11.40 23.37 -9.01
N ASP A 311 -10.44 24.30 -9.02
CA ASP A 311 -9.87 24.80 -10.27
C ASP A 311 -9.15 23.68 -11.04
N ASN A 312 -8.30 22.90 -10.36
CA ASN A 312 -7.63 21.74 -10.96
C ASN A 312 -8.62 20.68 -11.44
N LEU A 313 -9.66 20.41 -10.66
CA LEU A 313 -10.71 19.45 -11.03
C LEU A 313 -11.51 19.92 -12.25
N ASN A 314 -11.76 21.22 -12.36
CA ASN A 314 -12.46 21.78 -13.52
C ASN A 314 -11.58 21.82 -14.76
N GLU A 315 -10.28 22.05 -14.62
CA GLU A 315 -9.30 21.90 -15.72
C GLU A 315 -9.33 20.46 -16.26
N MET A 316 -9.28 19.44 -15.39
CA MET A 316 -9.42 18.04 -15.80
C MET A 316 -10.81 17.72 -16.38
N MET A 317 -11.88 18.36 -15.90
CA MET A 317 -13.23 18.19 -16.46
C MET A 317 -13.32 18.74 -17.88
N GLU A 318 -12.62 19.82 -18.20
CA GLU A 318 -12.62 20.41 -19.55
C GLU A 318 -12.02 19.48 -20.61
N ASP A 319 -11.12 18.58 -20.24
CA ASP A 319 -10.55 17.56 -21.14
C ASP A 319 -11.58 16.51 -21.58
N VAL A 320 -12.63 16.29 -20.78
CA VAL A 320 -13.63 15.22 -21.00
C VAL A 320 -15.05 15.75 -21.24
N SER A 321 -15.30 17.04 -20.96
CA SER A 321 -16.59 17.70 -21.15
C SER A 321 -16.49 19.22 -21.19
N ASP A 322 -17.04 19.83 -22.25
CA ASP A 322 -17.25 21.27 -22.35
C ASP A 322 -18.56 21.74 -21.69
N LYS A 323 -19.42 20.83 -21.22
CA LYS A 323 -20.75 21.12 -20.64
C LYS A 323 -20.83 20.95 -19.13
N LEU A 324 -19.83 20.34 -18.52
CA LEU A 324 -19.84 20.00 -17.10
C LEU A 324 -18.81 20.83 -16.31
N GLU A 325 -19.05 20.93 -15.01
CA GLU A 325 -18.14 21.53 -14.03
C GLU A 325 -18.26 20.78 -12.69
N VAL A 326 -17.18 20.75 -11.93
CA VAL A 326 -17.12 20.19 -10.59
C VAL A 326 -17.40 21.30 -9.57
N ARG A 327 -18.30 21.04 -8.61
CA ARG A 327 -18.64 21.96 -7.53
C ARG A 327 -18.71 21.25 -6.19
N ALA A 328 -18.58 22.01 -5.11
CA ALA A 328 -18.96 21.54 -3.79
C ALA A 328 -20.49 21.49 -3.66
N VAL A 329 -21.00 20.41 -3.06
CA VAL A 329 -22.42 20.16 -2.84
C VAL A 329 -22.65 19.64 -1.41
N ALA A 330 -23.77 20.03 -0.80
CA ALA A 330 -24.17 19.49 0.49
C ALA A 330 -25.05 18.25 0.27
N LEU A 331 -24.55 17.08 0.67
CA LEU A 331 -25.26 15.81 0.57
C LEU A 331 -25.73 15.35 1.94
N PRO A 332 -26.86 14.63 2.04
CA PRO A 332 -27.28 14.03 3.31
C PRO A 332 -26.25 13.05 3.85
N VAL A 333 -26.09 13.00 5.17
CA VAL A 333 -25.36 11.92 5.83
C VAL A 333 -26.15 10.62 5.68
N LEU A 334 -25.46 9.54 5.34
CA LEU A 334 -26.08 8.25 5.00
C LEU A 334 -26.39 7.39 6.24
N ASN A 335 -26.86 8.03 7.31
CA ASN A 335 -27.22 7.39 8.59
C ASN A 335 -28.73 7.15 8.75
N GLY A 336 -29.52 7.45 7.71
CA GLY A 336 -30.98 7.35 7.73
C GLY A 336 -31.71 8.61 8.20
N ASP A 337 -31.01 9.65 8.70
CA ASP A 337 -31.61 10.96 9.03
C ASP A 337 -31.33 11.98 7.90
N PRO A 338 -32.36 12.44 7.16
CA PRO A 338 -32.18 13.36 6.04
C PRO A 338 -31.80 14.79 6.44
N ARG A 339 -31.71 15.11 7.74
CA ARG A 339 -31.49 16.48 8.24
C ARG A 339 -30.01 16.85 8.38
N GLU A 340 -29.14 15.87 8.49
CA GLU A 340 -27.70 16.08 8.61
C GLU A 340 -27.07 16.07 7.23
N VAL A 341 -26.17 17.02 6.94
CA VAL A 341 -25.50 17.13 5.65
C VAL A 341 -23.99 17.20 5.80
N VAL A 342 -23.28 16.69 4.81
CA VAL A 342 -21.83 16.74 4.65
C VAL A 342 -21.51 17.38 3.30
N THR A 343 -20.46 18.20 3.25
CA THR A 343 -19.97 18.79 2.00
C THR A 343 -19.13 17.77 1.24
N GLN A 344 -19.49 17.52 0.00
CA GLN A 344 -18.82 16.64 -0.94
C GLN A 344 -18.62 17.35 -2.28
N LEU A 345 -17.98 16.68 -3.24
CA LEU A 345 -17.93 17.14 -4.63
C LEU A 345 -19.08 16.54 -5.43
N GLY A 346 -19.53 17.26 -6.45
CA GLY A 346 -20.51 16.81 -7.43
C GLY A 346 -20.25 17.43 -8.79
N VAL A 347 -20.85 16.86 -9.83
CA VAL A 347 -20.74 17.32 -11.22
C VAL A 347 -22.01 18.06 -11.59
N PHE A 348 -21.91 19.23 -12.23
CA PHE A 348 -23.03 20.10 -12.53
C PHE A 348 -23.02 20.54 -14.00
N ALA A 349 -24.20 20.77 -14.56
CA ALA A 349 -24.34 21.26 -15.93
C ALA A 349 -24.08 22.78 -16.02
N LYS A 350 -23.20 23.21 -16.94
CA LYS A 350 -22.92 24.62 -17.27
C LYS A 350 -24.02 25.27 -18.12
N GLU A 351 -24.81 24.44 -18.79
CA GLU A 351 -25.90 24.81 -19.70
C GLU A 351 -27.05 23.78 -19.65
N ASP A 352 -28.14 24.05 -20.37
CA ASP A 352 -29.23 23.09 -20.53
C ASP A 352 -28.78 21.95 -21.47
N ILE A 353 -29.06 20.72 -21.07
CA ILE A 353 -28.68 19.48 -21.76
C ILE A 353 -29.95 18.77 -22.21
N GLU A 354 -29.98 18.39 -23.49
CA GLU A 354 -31.13 17.70 -24.07
C GLU A 354 -31.11 16.19 -23.75
N PRO A 355 -32.28 15.53 -23.69
CA PRO A 355 -32.35 14.08 -23.53
C PRO A 355 -31.56 13.33 -24.63
N GLY A 356 -30.83 12.29 -24.25
CA GLY A 356 -30.03 11.45 -25.15
C GLY A 356 -28.66 12.01 -25.52
N GLU A 357 -28.35 13.26 -25.14
CA GLU A 357 -27.06 13.90 -25.43
C GLU A 357 -25.91 13.25 -24.67
N VAL A 358 -24.75 13.10 -25.33
CA VAL A 358 -23.48 12.70 -24.68
C VAL A 358 -22.88 13.93 -24.01
N ILE A 359 -22.62 13.84 -22.71
CA ILE A 359 -22.20 15.00 -21.90
C ILE A 359 -20.84 14.82 -21.24
N LEU A 360 -20.30 13.60 -21.25
CA LEU A 360 -18.96 13.27 -20.79
C LEU A 360 -18.45 12.11 -21.64
N ASN A 361 -17.17 12.17 -22.01
CA ASN A 361 -16.46 11.08 -22.68
C ASN A 361 -15.03 11.02 -22.13
N GLU A 362 -14.75 10.03 -21.29
CA GLU A 362 -13.48 9.89 -20.59
C GLU A 362 -12.85 8.54 -20.94
N THR A 363 -11.58 8.60 -21.36
CA THR A 363 -10.76 7.40 -21.60
C THR A 363 -9.70 7.33 -20.51
N SER A 364 -9.45 6.14 -19.95
CA SER A 364 -8.45 5.95 -18.90
C SER A 364 -7.35 4.98 -19.32
N MET A 365 -6.10 5.35 -19.05
CA MET A 365 -4.94 4.45 -19.13
C MET A 365 -4.74 3.64 -17.85
N LEU A 366 -5.38 4.05 -16.75
CA LEU A 366 -5.44 3.26 -15.52
C LEU A 366 -6.58 2.23 -15.62
N THR A 367 -6.34 1.25 -16.50
CA THR A 367 -7.27 0.18 -16.84
C THR A 367 -6.61 -1.18 -16.65
N ALA A 368 -7.39 -2.19 -16.26
CA ALA A 368 -6.97 -3.56 -16.05
C ALA A 368 -8.05 -4.54 -16.53
N ASN A 369 -7.62 -5.67 -17.11
CA ASN A 369 -8.47 -6.82 -17.41
C ASN A 369 -7.86 -8.09 -16.83
N ASN A 370 -8.70 -9.03 -16.40
CA ASN A 370 -8.26 -10.24 -15.70
C ASN A 370 -8.07 -11.46 -16.61
N ARG A 371 -7.90 -11.26 -17.92
CA ARG A 371 -7.94 -12.33 -18.93
C ARG A 371 -6.68 -12.30 -19.79
N LEU A 372 -6.01 -13.46 -19.95
CA LEU A 372 -4.80 -13.53 -20.78
C LEU A 372 -5.11 -13.57 -22.29
N GLN A 373 -6.26 -14.11 -22.69
CA GLN A 373 -6.55 -14.46 -24.09
C GLN A 373 -7.79 -13.79 -24.67
N ASP A 374 -8.23 -12.67 -24.09
CA ASP A 374 -9.36 -11.92 -24.63
C ASP A 374 -8.91 -10.92 -25.69
N ALA A 375 -9.80 -10.68 -26.65
CA ALA A 375 -9.60 -9.69 -27.71
C ALA A 375 -9.85 -8.27 -27.17
N LEU A 376 -9.08 -7.84 -26.16
CA LEU A 376 -9.16 -6.52 -25.56
C LEU A 376 -7.87 -5.72 -25.82
N CYS A 377 -8.04 -4.43 -26.03
CA CYS A 377 -6.93 -3.47 -26.09
C CYS A 377 -6.22 -3.41 -24.75
N ASP A 378 -4.88 -3.48 -24.72
CA ASP A 378 -4.16 -3.39 -23.45
C ASP A 378 -4.36 -2.03 -22.75
N ALA A 379 -4.39 -0.93 -23.51
CA ALA A 379 -4.48 0.41 -22.95
C ALA A 379 -5.87 0.75 -22.39
N CYS A 380 -6.92 0.54 -23.18
CA CYS A 380 -8.27 0.99 -22.83
C CYS A 380 -9.23 -0.16 -22.48
N SER A 381 -8.80 -1.42 -22.66
CA SER A 381 -9.63 -2.64 -22.56
C SER A 381 -10.95 -2.59 -23.34
N GLY A 382 -11.01 -1.76 -24.39
CA GLY A 382 -12.03 -1.85 -25.41
C GLY A 382 -11.81 -3.06 -26.32
N ASP A 383 -12.88 -3.55 -26.94
CA ASP A 383 -12.82 -4.74 -27.79
C ASP A 383 -11.95 -4.47 -29.04
N ILE A 384 -11.05 -5.40 -29.34
CA ILE A 384 -10.26 -5.41 -30.57
C ILE A 384 -11.18 -5.78 -31.74
N PRO A 385 -11.19 -5.00 -32.83
CA PRO A 385 -12.05 -5.29 -33.97
C PRO A 385 -11.71 -6.66 -34.59
N PRO A 386 -12.71 -7.41 -35.08
CA PRO A 386 -12.48 -8.65 -35.82
C PRO A 386 -11.55 -8.47 -37.01
N LEU A 387 -10.76 -9.50 -37.37
CA LEU A 387 -9.77 -9.43 -38.45
C LEU A 387 -10.35 -9.11 -39.84
N ASP A 388 -11.64 -9.40 -40.05
CA ASP A 388 -12.37 -9.10 -41.28
C ASP A 388 -13.02 -7.70 -41.27
N SER A 389 -12.96 -6.99 -40.16
CA SER A 389 -13.41 -5.60 -40.05
C SER A 389 -12.44 -4.64 -40.73
N PRO A 390 -12.93 -3.59 -41.43
CA PRO A 390 -12.09 -2.50 -41.90
C PRO A 390 -11.26 -1.84 -40.79
N ASP A 391 -11.74 -1.90 -39.55
CA ASP A 391 -11.06 -1.33 -38.38
C ASP A 391 -9.86 -2.16 -37.91
N ALA A 392 -9.71 -3.40 -38.37
CA ALA A 392 -8.53 -4.22 -38.08
C ALA A 392 -7.22 -3.57 -38.55
N ALA A 393 -7.27 -2.73 -39.60
CA ALA A 393 -6.11 -1.99 -40.10
C ALA A 393 -5.60 -0.89 -39.13
N LYS A 394 -6.38 -0.53 -38.11
CA LYS A 394 -5.99 0.44 -37.07
C LYS A 394 -5.28 -0.21 -35.89
N VAL A 395 -5.37 -1.53 -35.76
CA VAL A 395 -4.77 -2.28 -34.66
C VAL A 395 -3.26 -2.16 -34.75
N VAL A 396 -2.64 -1.83 -33.63
CA VAL A 396 -1.18 -1.73 -33.48
C VAL A 396 -0.72 -2.84 -32.55
N VAL A 397 0.38 -3.49 -32.91
CA VAL A 397 0.98 -4.55 -32.11
C VAL A 397 2.40 -4.10 -31.76
N CYS A 398 2.74 -4.15 -30.48
CA CYS A 398 4.11 -3.88 -30.05
C CYS A 398 5.05 -4.93 -30.65
N SER A 399 6.16 -4.50 -31.26
CA SER A 399 7.12 -5.40 -31.89
C SER A 399 7.87 -6.28 -30.90
N ASP A 400 7.97 -5.84 -29.64
CA ASP A 400 8.89 -6.42 -28.68
C ASP A 400 8.18 -7.42 -27.74
N CYS A 401 6.92 -7.13 -27.38
CA CYS A 401 6.14 -7.96 -26.46
C CYS A 401 4.81 -8.47 -27.04
N GLU A 402 4.51 -8.19 -28.31
CA GLU A 402 3.32 -8.65 -29.04
C GLU A 402 1.96 -8.22 -28.45
N VAL A 403 1.97 -7.32 -27.45
CA VAL A 403 0.76 -6.73 -26.88
C VAL A 403 0.00 -5.91 -27.92
N VAL A 404 -1.33 -5.98 -27.89
CA VAL A 404 -2.23 -5.45 -28.92
C VAL A 404 -2.98 -4.20 -28.44
N PHE A 405 -3.00 -3.17 -29.28
CA PHE A 405 -3.69 -1.91 -29.07
C PHE A 405 -4.72 -1.68 -30.17
N CYS A 406 -5.92 -1.20 -29.82
CA CYS A 406 -6.99 -1.00 -30.80
C CYS A 406 -6.75 0.15 -31.80
N SER A 407 -5.78 1.02 -31.52
CA SER A 407 -5.45 2.17 -32.36
C SER A 407 -4.02 2.67 -32.11
N GLN A 408 -3.51 3.47 -33.05
CA GLN A 408 -2.26 4.23 -32.89
C GLN A 408 -2.27 5.10 -31.63
N TRP A 409 -3.39 5.77 -31.35
CA TRP A 409 -3.53 6.61 -30.15
C TRP A 409 -3.37 5.78 -28.87
N CYS A 410 -4.00 4.60 -28.78
CA CYS A 410 -3.85 3.74 -27.61
C CYS A 410 -2.41 3.25 -27.41
N TRP A 411 -1.69 2.99 -28.50
CA TRP A 411 -0.28 2.61 -28.43
C TRP A 411 0.60 3.78 -27.96
N GLU A 412 0.43 4.98 -28.54
CA GLU A 412 1.16 6.19 -28.14
C GLU A 412 0.87 6.54 -26.67
N ALA A 413 -0.40 6.57 -26.28
CA ALA A 413 -0.80 6.84 -24.89
C ALA A 413 -0.24 5.79 -23.93
N ALA A 414 -0.19 4.51 -24.31
CA ALA A 414 0.42 3.47 -23.50
C ALA A 414 1.93 3.68 -23.33
N VAL A 415 2.66 3.96 -24.42
CA VAL A 415 4.10 4.27 -24.38
C VAL A 415 4.38 5.47 -23.48
N ASP A 416 3.60 6.53 -23.62
CA ASP A 416 3.77 7.76 -22.85
C ASP A 416 3.41 7.59 -21.36
N THR A 417 2.65 6.56 -20.99
CA THR A 417 2.09 6.46 -19.64
C THR A 417 2.50 5.24 -18.84
N TYR A 418 2.69 4.04 -19.40
CA TYR A 418 3.00 2.85 -18.58
C TYR A 418 3.81 1.75 -19.29
N HIS A 419 3.78 1.71 -20.63
CA HIS A 419 4.15 0.51 -21.38
C HIS A 419 5.63 0.16 -21.22
N ASP A 420 6.50 1.17 -21.15
CA ASP A 420 7.94 1.01 -21.00
C ASP A 420 8.29 0.22 -19.73
N ALA A 421 7.56 0.44 -18.64
CA ALA A 421 7.77 -0.29 -17.39
C ALA A 421 7.34 -1.77 -17.45
N LEU A 422 6.47 -2.15 -18.40
CA LEU A 422 5.90 -3.51 -18.51
C LEU A 422 6.38 -4.29 -19.74
N CYS A 423 6.92 -3.63 -20.75
CA CYS A 423 7.20 -4.21 -22.05
C CYS A 423 8.17 -5.40 -21.94
N GLY A 424 7.71 -6.58 -22.36
CA GLY A 424 8.50 -7.81 -22.37
C GLY A 424 8.72 -8.48 -21.01
N LYS A 425 8.15 -7.96 -19.91
CA LYS A 425 8.39 -8.45 -18.54
C LYS A 425 7.35 -9.47 -18.02
N ASP A 426 6.26 -9.66 -18.76
CA ASP A 426 5.16 -10.59 -18.44
C ASP A 426 4.72 -10.52 -16.95
N VAL A 427 4.56 -9.30 -16.45
CA VAL A 427 4.20 -9.03 -15.05
C VAL A 427 2.72 -9.32 -14.80
N GLU A 428 1.87 -8.94 -15.75
CA GLU A 428 0.41 -9.06 -15.60
C GLU A 428 -0.07 -10.51 -15.52
N ALA A 429 0.66 -11.46 -16.11
CA ALA A 429 0.31 -12.87 -16.06
C ALA A 429 0.27 -13.45 -14.64
N ILE A 430 0.94 -12.80 -13.67
CA ILE A 430 0.92 -13.23 -12.27
C ILE A 430 -0.50 -13.14 -11.67
N ALA A 431 -1.32 -12.21 -12.13
CA ALA A 431 -2.63 -11.91 -11.53
C ALA A 431 -3.82 -12.10 -12.49
N LYS A 432 -3.64 -12.66 -13.68
CA LYS A 432 -4.72 -12.96 -14.64
C LYS A 432 -5.23 -14.41 -14.52
N ASP A 433 -6.45 -14.64 -15.03
CA ASP A 433 -7.15 -15.94 -15.09
C ASP A 433 -7.33 -16.65 -13.73
N VAL A 434 -7.53 -15.86 -12.68
CA VAL A 434 -7.85 -16.36 -11.34
C VAL A 434 -9.27 -16.97 -11.26
N PRO A 435 -9.55 -17.82 -10.26
CA PRO A 435 -10.90 -18.32 -10.01
C PRO A 435 -11.92 -17.17 -9.82
N PRO A 436 -13.20 -17.35 -10.17
CA PRO A 436 -14.21 -16.27 -10.06
C PRO A 436 -14.35 -15.63 -8.67
N ALA A 437 -14.07 -16.38 -7.61
CA ALA A 437 -14.10 -15.88 -6.24
C ALA A 437 -13.01 -14.84 -5.94
N GLU A 438 -11.93 -14.82 -6.73
CA GLU A 438 -10.78 -13.92 -6.57
C GLU A 438 -10.74 -12.83 -7.65
N ALA A 439 -11.66 -12.88 -8.63
CA ALA A 439 -11.65 -12.01 -9.80
C ALA A 439 -11.66 -10.51 -9.45
N ALA A 440 -12.38 -10.13 -8.39
CA ALA A 440 -12.42 -8.74 -7.93
C ALA A 440 -11.07 -8.28 -7.35
N ASP A 441 -10.46 -9.07 -6.46
CA ASP A 441 -9.18 -8.72 -5.83
C ASP A 441 -8.03 -8.74 -6.84
N SER A 442 -8.04 -9.69 -7.77
CA SER A 442 -7.14 -9.72 -8.92
C SER A 442 -7.23 -8.45 -9.78
N LEU A 443 -8.44 -7.97 -10.10
CA LEU A 443 -8.61 -6.73 -10.87
C LEU A 443 -8.06 -5.51 -10.13
N TYR A 444 -8.28 -5.41 -8.81
CA TYR A 444 -7.68 -4.32 -8.03
C TYR A 444 -6.16 -4.41 -7.98
N ALA A 445 -5.60 -5.62 -7.89
CA ALA A 445 -4.15 -5.81 -7.93
C ALA A 445 -3.55 -5.45 -9.29
N LEU A 446 -4.27 -5.73 -10.38
CA LEU A 446 -3.87 -5.31 -11.74
C LEU A 446 -4.00 -3.79 -11.93
N LEU A 447 -5.00 -3.13 -11.33
CA LEU A 447 -5.06 -1.67 -11.28
C LEU A 447 -3.88 -1.10 -10.48
N LEU A 448 -3.51 -1.73 -9.37
CA LEU A 448 -2.32 -1.35 -8.62
C LEU A 448 -1.08 -1.48 -9.52
N LEU A 449 -0.86 -2.63 -10.16
CA LEU A 449 0.24 -2.83 -11.11
C LEU A 449 0.27 -1.74 -12.18
N ARG A 450 -0.87 -1.43 -12.80
CA ARG A 450 -0.97 -0.38 -13.82
C ARG A 450 -0.58 0.99 -13.25
N ALA A 451 -1.04 1.35 -12.06
CA ALA A 451 -0.64 2.60 -11.41
C ALA A 451 0.87 2.64 -11.06
N LEU A 452 1.47 1.53 -10.64
CA LEU A 452 2.91 1.44 -10.38
C LEU A 452 3.72 1.57 -11.68
N ALA A 453 3.29 0.90 -12.75
CA ALA A 453 3.90 1.05 -14.08
C ALA A 453 3.78 2.47 -14.62
N MET A 454 2.66 3.14 -14.33
CA MET A 454 2.49 4.53 -14.68
C MET A 454 3.45 5.43 -13.92
N SER A 455 3.49 5.26 -12.61
CA SER A 455 4.39 5.95 -11.70
C SER A 455 5.85 5.89 -12.16
N GLU A 456 6.31 4.71 -12.58
CA GLU A 456 7.66 4.52 -13.11
C GLU A 456 7.89 5.20 -14.46
N THR A 457 6.94 5.06 -15.39
CA THR A 457 7.11 5.59 -16.76
C THR A 457 7.13 7.12 -16.76
N VAL A 458 6.31 7.75 -15.93
CA VAL A 458 6.25 9.22 -15.82
C VAL A 458 7.10 9.81 -14.69
N GLU A 459 7.79 8.95 -13.92
CA GLU A 459 8.65 9.31 -12.76
C GLU A 459 7.93 10.13 -11.67
N TRP A 460 6.65 9.84 -11.41
CA TRP A 460 5.87 10.52 -10.36
C TRP A 460 5.71 9.64 -9.14
N HIS A 461 5.31 10.21 -8.01
CA HIS A 461 4.86 9.38 -6.88
C HIS A 461 3.52 8.70 -7.25
N PRO A 462 3.25 7.44 -6.87
CA PRO A 462 2.02 6.75 -7.27
C PRO A 462 0.74 7.50 -6.89
N LEU A 463 0.73 8.17 -5.73
CA LEU A 463 -0.41 8.96 -5.25
C LEU A 463 -0.55 10.36 -5.90
N ASP A 464 0.45 10.78 -6.68
CA ASP A 464 0.42 12.05 -7.41
C ASP A 464 -0.10 11.92 -8.85
N LEU A 465 -0.28 10.68 -9.35
CA LEU A 465 -0.85 10.41 -10.66
C LEU A 465 -2.23 11.07 -10.81
N PRO A 466 -2.54 11.76 -11.93
CA PRO A 466 -3.81 12.46 -12.13
C PRO A 466 -5.02 11.52 -11.98
N GLU A 467 -4.85 10.26 -12.35
CA GLU A 467 -5.87 9.21 -12.30
C GLU A 467 -6.32 8.89 -10.88
N VAL A 468 -5.47 9.13 -9.87
CA VAL A 468 -5.75 8.72 -8.48
C VAL A 468 -5.73 9.87 -7.48
N ARG A 469 -4.98 10.93 -7.76
CA ARG A 469 -4.73 12.02 -6.81
C ARG A 469 -6.02 12.57 -6.23
N PHE A 470 -7.01 12.85 -7.09
CA PHE A 470 -8.24 13.53 -6.69
C PHE A 470 -9.47 12.62 -6.54
N ILE A 471 -9.33 11.30 -6.70
CA ILE A 471 -10.46 10.38 -6.52
C ILE A 471 -10.68 10.07 -5.04
N TRP A 472 -11.93 9.77 -4.68
CA TRP A 472 -12.34 9.53 -3.31
C TRP A 472 -11.77 8.23 -2.74
N GLY A 473 -11.18 8.29 -1.54
CA GLY A 473 -10.61 7.12 -0.86
C GLY A 473 -11.38 6.63 0.37
N ASP A 474 -12.44 7.34 0.82
CA ASP A 474 -13.10 7.13 2.13
C ASP A 474 -12.09 6.90 3.26
N LEU A 475 -11.07 7.74 3.27
CA LEU A 475 -10.03 7.72 4.29
C LEU A 475 -10.58 8.40 5.55
N SER A 476 -10.73 7.62 6.62
CA SER A 476 -11.08 8.17 7.92
C SER A 476 -10.01 9.19 8.35
N PRO A 477 -10.38 10.32 8.98
CA PRO A 477 -9.40 11.19 9.59
C PRO A 477 -8.60 10.44 10.65
N GLU A 478 -7.39 10.91 10.92
CA GLU A 478 -6.47 10.28 11.86
C GLU A 478 -7.13 9.98 13.22
N ALA A 479 -6.87 8.78 13.75
CA ALA A 479 -7.39 8.39 15.05
C ALA A 479 -6.97 9.36 16.17
N SER A 480 -7.90 9.62 17.09
CA SER A 480 -7.71 10.34 18.36
C SER A 480 -6.39 9.96 19.08
N ASP A 481 -5.86 10.82 19.96
CA ASP A 481 -4.63 10.60 20.74
C ASP A 481 -4.53 9.26 21.50
N LYS A 482 -5.63 8.52 21.61
CA LYS A 482 -5.66 7.18 22.20
C LYS A 482 -5.08 6.15 21.25
N LEU A 483 -4.32 5.20 21.81
CA LEU A 483 -3.85 4.05 21.05
C LEU A 483 -5.05 3.27 20.47
N PRO A 484 -4.98 2.87 19.19
CA PRO A 484 -6.09 2.22 18.49
C PRO A 484 -6.31 0.77 18.96
N TYR A 485 -5.39 0.16 19.71
CA TYR A 485 -5.53 -1.18 20.27
C TYR A 485 -5.45 -1.14 21.80
N LYS A 486 -6.29 -1.93 22.48
CA LYS A 486 -6.18 -2.15 23.94
C LYS A 486 -4.95 -2.99 24.31
N ASP A 487 -4.69 -3.99 23.48
CA ASP A 487 -3.58 -4.94 23.51
C ASP A 487 -3.40 -5.48 22.08
N PHE A 488 -2.31 -6.22 21.87
CA PHE A 488 -2.00 -6.84 20.58
C PHE A 488 -2.36 -8.33 20.54
N LEU A 489 -3.21 -8.81 21.44
CA LEU A 489 -3.50 -10.24 21.56
C LEU A 489 -4.53 -10.73 20.53
N SER A 490 -5.45 -9.86 20.11
CA SER A 490 -6.53 -10.20 19.19
C SER A 490 -6.88 -9.03 18.26
N PRO A 491 -7.32 -9.31 17.01
CA PRO A 491 -7.95 -8.31 16.14
C PRO A 491 -9.12 -7.56 16.79
N ASP A 492 -9.84 -8.21 17.73
CA ASP A 492 -10.99 -7.61 18.45
C ASP A 492 -10.58 -6.51 19.42
N SER A 493 -9.29 -6.43 19.77
CA SER A 493 -8.75 -5.41 20.66
C SER A 493 -8.64 -4.04 19.98
N CYS A 494 -8.86 -3.97 18.66
CA CYS A 494 -8.93 -2.72 17.90
C CYS A 494 -10.17 -1.91 18.28
N LEU A 495 -9.94 -0.67 18.69
CA LEU A 495 -10.94 0.30 19.14
C LEU A 495 -11.50 1.17 18.00
N VAL A 496 -10.91 1.06 16.81
CA VAL A 496 -11.27 1.84 15.63
C VAL A 496 -11.78 0.94 14.50
N PRO A 497 -12.67 1.43 13.62
CA PRO A 497 -13.18 0.64 12.51
C PRO A 497 -12.08 0.15 11.56
N ARG A 498 -12.13 -1.13 11.19
CA ARG A 498 -11.29 -1.76 10.17
C ARG A 498 -12.14 -1.96 8.90
N ARG A 499 -11.92 -1.12 7.88
CA ARG A 499 -12.80 -0.99 6.70
C ARG A 499 -12.10 -1.26 5.36
N LEU A 500 -10.78 -1.44 5.35
CA LEU A 500 -10.02 -1.78 4.15
C LEU A 500 -9.83 -3.30 4.09
N PRO A 501 -10.36 -4.01 3.07
CA PRO A 501 -10.02 -5.41 2.84
C PRO A 501 -8.51 -5.58 2.67
N PHE A 502 -7.95 -6.60 3.32
CA PHE A 502 -6.52 -6.84 3.36
C PHE A 502 -6.21 -8.33 3.30
N SER A 503 -5.17 -8.67 2.54
CA SER A 503 -4.53 -9.98 2.63
C SER A 503 -3.02 -9.83 2.47
N PHE A 504 -2.26 -10.73 3.09
CA PHE A 504 -0.81 -10.74 2.93
C PHE A 504 -0.38 -10.90 1.46
N GLN A 505 -1.13 -11.69 0.69
CA GLN A 505 -0.88 -11.89 -0.74
C GLN A 505 -1.07 -10.61 -1.55
N TYR A 506 -2.26 -10.01 -1.54
CA TYR A 506 -2.61 -8.91 -2.44
C TYR A 506 -2.11 -7.54 -1.99
N ASN A 507 -1.83 -7.34 -0.69
CA ASN A 507 -1.40 -6.04 -0.17
C ASN A 507 0.11 -5.94 0.10
N ILE A 508 0.83 -7.06 0.15
CA ILE A 508 2.27 -7.08 0.48
C ILE A 508 3.06 -7.88 -0.56
N ARG A 509 2.85 -9.20 -0.62
CA ARG A 509 3.71 -10.08 -1.43
C ARG A 509 3.60 -9.82 -2.92
N LEU A 510 2.38 -9.80 -3.45
CA LEU A 510 2.14 -9.64 -4.87
C LEU A 510 2.59 -8.26 -5.39
N PRO A 511 2.29 -7.14 -4.72
CA PRO A 511 2.82 -5.83 -5.14
C PRO A 511 4.35 -5.75 -5.17
N PHE A 512 5.06 -6.31 -4.17
CA PHE A 512 6.52 -6.34 -4.20
C PHE A 512 7.04 -7.23 -5.32
N HIS A 513 6.45 -8.41 -5.51
CA HIS A 513 6.84 -9.30 -6.62
C HIS A 513 6.59 -8.67 -8.00
N MET A 514 5.51 -7.90 -8.15
CA MET A 514 5.24 -7.12 -9.36
C MET A 514 6.34 -6.09 -9.63
N LEU A 515 6.76 -5.35 -8.60
CA LEU A 515 7.84 -4.35 -8.71
C LEU A 515 9.19 -4.99 -9.06
N GLU A 516 9.54 -6.10 -8.41
CA GLU A 516 10.76 -6.86 -8.72
C GLU A 516 10.75 -7.34 -10.19
N LYS A 517 9.61 -7.87 -10.67
CA LYS A 517 9.45 -8.24 -12.08
C LYS A 517 9.52 -7.04 -13.04
N MET A 518 9.27 -5.83 -12.56
CA MET A 518 9.47 -4.60 -13.31
C MET A 518 10.91 -4.09 -13.23
N ASP A 519 11.84 -4.86 -12.64
CA ASP A 519 13.23 -4.50 -12.36
C ASP A 519 13.36 -3.30 -11.40
N ILE A 520 12.43 -3.17 -10.45
CA ILE A 520 12.42 -2.10 -9.45
C ILE A 520 12.90 -2.65 -8.12
N ASP A 521 13.98 -2.07 -7.61
CA ASP A 521 14.49 -2.34 -6.27
C ASP A 521 13.49 -1.85 -5.20
N ILE A 522 12.84 -2.80 -4.52
CA ILE A 522 11.83 -2.51 -3.49
C ILE A 522 12.41 -1.91 -2.20
N PHE A 523 13.72 -1.94 -2.00
CA PHE A 523 14.41 -1.38 -0.84
C PHE A 523 14.84 0.07 -1.12
N ALA A 524 15.42 0.32 -2.28
CA ALA A 524 15.92 1.64 -2.68
C ALA A 524 14.81 2.62 -3.10
N ASN A 525 13.59 2.14 -3.36
CA ASN A 525 12.46 2.94 -3.83
C ASN A 525 11.35 3.06 -2.76
N PRO A 526 11.49 3.94 -1.74
CA PRO A 526 10.54 4.06 -0.63
C PRO A 526 9.17 4.64 -1.02
N GLN A 527 9.02 5.17 -2.23
CA GLN A 527 7.72 5.51 -2.81
C GLN A 527 6.84 4.27 -3.04
N TYR A 528 7.44 3.08 -3.05
CA TYR A 528 6.76 1.79 -3.13
C TYR A 528 6.74 1.09 -1.77
N ASP A 529 5.74 1.46 -0.97
CA ASP A 529 5.53 0.91 0.37
C ASP A 529 4.04 0.55 0.59
N VAL A 530 3.78 -0.32 1.56
CA VAL A 530 2.46 -0.91 1.82
C VAL A 530 1.41 0.16 2.14
N TRP A 531 1.79 1.27 2.76
CA TRP A 531 0.84 2.36 3.03
C TRP A 531 0.39 3.06 1.74
N VAL A 532 1.25 3.12 0.70
CA VAL A 532 0.92 3.63 -0.63
C VAL A 532 -0.05 2.66 -1.32
N PHE A 533 0.27 1.37 -1.29
CA PHE A 533 -0.60 0.33 -1.87
C PHE A 533 -1.99 0.34 -1.21
N ASN A 534 -2.04 0.39 0.13
CA ASN A 534 -3.29 0.46 0.88
C ASN A 534 -4.09 1.73 0.57
N THR A 535 -3.42 2.87 0.34
CA THR A 535 -4.07 4.13 -0.05
C THR A 535 -4.65 4.02 -1.47
N LEU A 536 -3.91 3.44 -2.42
CA LEU A 536 -4.40 3.18 -3.77
C LEU A 536 -5.57 2.20 -3.78
N TYR A 537 -5.49 1.08 -3.05
CA TYR A 537 -6.60 0.14 -2.89
C TYR A 537 -7.84 0.81 -2.27
N ALA A 538 -7.65 1.66 -1.26
CA ALA A 538 -8.74 2.43 -0.67
C ALA A 538 -9.40 3.34 -1.71
N LYS A 539 -8.64 3.97 -2.60
CA LYS A 539 -9.16 4.77 -3.70
C LYS A 539 -9.89 3.91 -4.73
N PHE A 540 -9.26 2.86 -5.26
CA PHE A 540 -9.86 2.00 -6.30
C PHE A 540 -11.19 1.36 -5.87
N ARG A 541 -11.27 0.83 -4.64
CA ARG A 541 -12.49 0.16 -4.15
C ARG A 541 -13.69 1.10 -4.01
N GLY A 542 -13.45 2.41 -3.92
CA GLY A 542 -14.51 3.42 -3.84
C GLY A 542 -14.95 3.98 -5.19
N THR A 543 -14.11 3.91 -6.23
CA THR A 543 -14.31 4.72 -7.44
C THR A 543 -14.04 4.00 -8.77
N ALA A 544 -13.39 2.83 -8.75
CA ALA A 544 -13.10 2.11 -9.97
C ALA A 544 -14.41 1.60 -10.61
N SER A 545 -14.55 1.87 -11.90
CA SER A 545 -15.60 1.30 -12.74
C SER A 545 -15.27 -0.16 -13.07
N ALA A 546 -16.30 -0.98 -13.31
CA ALA A 546 -16.11 -2.37 -13.70
C ALA A 546 -17.10 -2.78 -14.81
N ARG A 547 -16.61 -3.57 -15.77
CA ARG A 547 -17.42 -4.26 -16.79
C ARG A 547 -17.55 -5.71 -16.39
N LEU A 548 -18.79 -6.22 -16.35
CA LEU A 548 -19.05 -7.64 -16.12
C LEU A 548 -18.93 -8.41 -17.44
N SER A 549 -18.27 -9.57 -17.40
CA SER A 549 -18.32 -10.54 -18.50
C SER A 549 -19.77 -10.99 -18.75
N GLY A 550 -20.09 -11.38 -19.98
CA GLY A 550 -21.40 -11.94 -20.32
C GLY A 550 -22.46 -10.94 -20.78
N THR A 551 -22.20 -9.63 -20.69
CA THR A 551 -23.10 -8.62 -21.25
C THR A 551 -23.15 -8.76 -22.78
N GLY A 552 -24.35 -8.94 -23.35
CA GLY A 552 -24.51 -9.15 -24.80
C GLY A 552 -24.83 -10.59 -25.25
N GLY A 553 -25.16 -11.51 -24.33
CA GLY A 553 -25.69 -12.85 -24.64
C GLY A 553 -24.75 -14.01 -24.36
N THR A 554 -23.59 -13.75 -23.75
CA THR A 554 -22.65 -14.76 -23.23
C THR A 554 -22.88 -14.99 -21.72
N ALA A 555 -22.36 -16.08 -21.16
CA ALA A 555 -22.58 -16.38 -19.74
C ALA A 555 -21.88 -15.34 -18.85
N ILE A 556 -22.60 -14.78 -17.87
CA ILE A 556 -22.03 -13.87 -16.87
C ILE A 556 -21.08 -14.66 -15.96
N ARG A 557 -19.80 -14.25 -15.89
CA ARG A 557 -18.75 -14.93 -15.12
C ARG A 557 -18.07 -14.05 -14.07
N GLY A 558 -18.61 -12.86 -13.81
CA GLY A 558 -18.05 -11.87 -12.88
C GLY A 558 -17.40 -10.69 -13.59
N PRO A 559 -16.74 -9.78 -12.85
CA PRO A 559 -16.05 -8.63 -13.41
C PRO A 559 -14.89 -9.10 -14.29
N GLU A 560 -14.76 -8.49 -15.46
CA GLU A 560 -13.77 -8.80 -16.49
C GLU A 560 -12.74 -7.69 -16.64
N VAL A 561 -13.21 -6.45 -16.56
CA VAL A 561 -12.41 -5.25 -16.73
C VAL A 561 -12.69 -4.29 -15.59
N SER A 562 -11.68 -3.57 -15.13
CA SER A 562 -11.81 -2.45 -14.20
C SER A 562 -10.96 -1.27 -14.64
N ALA A 563 -11.45 -0.05 -14.42
CA ALA A 563 -10.75 1.18 -14.81
C ALA A 563 -11.10 2.32 -13.87
N VAL A 564 -10.15 3.25 -13.71
CA VAL A 564 -10.35 4.46 -12.91
C VAL A 564 -10.61 5.64 -13.83
N HIS A 565 -11.78 6.27 -13.69
CA HIS A 565 -12.19 7.43 -14.49
C HIS A 565 -12.41 8.62 -13.54
N PRO A 566 -11.39 9.48 -13.33
CA PRO A 566 -11.42 10.54 -12.32
C PRO A 566 -12.62 11.46 -12.37
N MET A 567 -13.07 11.87 -13.56
CA MET A 567 -14.14 12.85 -13.70
C MET A 567 -15.52 12.18 -13.65
N TRP A 568 -15.67 10.99 -14.24
CA TRP A 568 -16.87 10.18 -14.14
C TRP A 568 -17.23 9.83 -12.69
N CYS A 569 -16.22 9.47 -11.87
CA CYS A 569 -16.47 9.03 -10.48
C CYS A 569 -16.90 10.17 -9.53
N LEU A 570 -16.89 11.43 -9.98
CA LEU A 570 -17.38 12.59 -9.23
C LEU A 570 -18.90 12.76 -9.30
N ALA A 571 -19.57 12.14 -10.26
CA ALA A 571 -21.03 12.22 -10.38
C ALA A 571 -21.70 11.40 -9.27
N ASN A 572 -22.38 12.09 -8.35
CA ASN A 572 -23.00 11.47 -7.18
C ASN A 572 -24.12 10.51 -7.53
N HIS A 573 -24.41 9.60 -6.61
CA HIS A 573 -25.45 8.61 -6.76
C HIS A 573 -26.87 9.16 -6.55
N SER A 574 -27.80 8.71 -7.40
CA SER A 574 -29.24 8.75 -7.16
C SER A 574 -29.90 7.49 -7.69
N CYS A 575 -30.91 6.98 -6.97
CA CYS A 575 -31.79 5.93 -7.49
C CYS A 575 -32.81 6.45 -8.54
N ASP A 576 -32.85 7.75 -8.81
CA ASP A 576 -33.52 8.35 -9.98
C ASP A 576 -32.47 9.16 -10.76
N PRO A 577 -31.51 8.49 -11.43
CA PRO A 577 -30.41 9.14 -12.12
C PRO A 577 -30.92 9.93 -13.33
N ASN A 578 -30.20 11.00 -13.69
CA ASN A 578 -30.46 11.77 -14.92
C ASN A 578 -29.46 11.44 -16.03
N VAL A 579 -28.47 10.59 -15.76
CA VAL A 579 -27.57 10.01 -16.75
C VAL A 579 -27.59 8.49 -16.74
N ARG A 580 -27.26 7.91 -17.88
CA ARG A 580 -26.84 6.51 -18.03
C ARG A 580 -25.40 6.47 -18.50
N TRP A 581 -24.75 5.33 -18.32
CA TRP A 581 -23.40 5.11 -18.81
C TRP A 581 -23.24 3.70 -19.37
N GLU A 582 -22.24 3.55 -20.21
CA GLU A 582 -21.78 2.32 -20.84
C GLU A 582 -20.26 2.43 -20.95
N TRP A 583 -19.57 1.30 -20.87
CA TRP A 583 -18.12 1.25 -21.02
C TRP A 583 -17.72 0.30 -22.16
N GLY A 584 -16.98 0.86 -23.12
CA GLY A 584 -16.43 0.14 -24.28
C GLY A 584 -15.13 0.78 -24.75
N GLY A 585 -14.11 0.81 -23.89
CA GLY A 585 -12.83 1.50 -24.12
C GLY A 585 -12.79 2.94 -23.64
N SER A 586 -13.92 3.65 -23.71
CA SER A 586 -14.15 4.94 -23.03
C SER A 586 -15.45 4.85 -22.23
N ILE A 587 -15.53 5.57 -21.11
CA ILE A 587 -16.76 5.74 -20.36
C ILE A 587 -17.45 7.02 -20.81
N LYS A 588 -18.77 6.94 -20.97
CA LYS A 588 -19.58 8.08 -21.42
C LYS A 588 -20.79 8.27 -20.54
N PHE A 589 -21.16 9.52 -20.30
CA PHE A 589 -22.48 9.85 -19.79
C PHE A 589 -23.40 10.29 -20.91
N TRP A 590 -24.59 9.70 -20.95
CA TRP A 590 -25.70 10.18 -21.75
C TRP A 590 -26.80 10.68 -20.83
N SER A 591 -27.33 11.87 -21.10
CA SER A 591 -28.57 12.32 -20.46
C SER A 591 -29.69 11.32 -20.78
N THR A 592 -30.45 10.91 -19.77
CA THR A 592 -31.50 9.91 -19.97
C THR A 592 -32.66 10.47 -20.81
N ASP A 593 -33.16 9.65 -21.72
CA ASP A 593 -34.38 9.92 -22.52
C ASP A 593 -35.65 9.74 -21.69
N GLU A 594 -35.60 8.82 -20.73
CA GLU A 594 -36.70 8.46 -19.84
C GLU A 594 -36.19 8.40 -18.40
N ARG A 595 -37.02 8.86 -17.45
CA ARG A 595 -36.72 8.81 -16.01
C ARG A 595 -37.35 7.60 -15.36
N VAL A 596 -36.68 7.08 -14.33
CA VAL A 596 -37.08 5.85 -13.67
C VAL A 596 -38.40 6.05 -12.93
N PRO A 597 -39.39 5.15 -13.08
CA PRO A 597 -40.62 5.23 -12.30
C PRO A 597 -40.40 4.84 -10.84
N TRP A 598 -41.00 5.60 -9.92
CA TRP A 598 -40.98 5.32 -8.49
C TRP A 598 -42.15 4.40 -8.14
N THR A 599 -41.94 3.43 -7.25
CA THR A 599 -42.96 2.44 -6.89
C THR A 599 -43.69 2.82 -5.61
N GLY A 600 -44.98 3.16 -5.71
CA GLY A 600 -45.82 3.50 -4.56
C GLY A 600 -46.36 2.27 -3.82
N ARG A 601 -46.98 2.49 -2.65
CA ARG A 601 -47.50 1.43 -1.78
C ARG A 601 -48.55 0.50 -2.40
N ASP A 602 -49.24 0.95 -3.45
CA ASP A 602 -50.24 0.21 -4.21
C ASP A 602 -49.63 -0.55 -5.40
N GLY A 603 -48.29 -0.55 -5.52
CA GLY A 603 -47.56 -1.07 -6.68
C GLY A 603 -47.63 -0.16 -7.90
N LYS A 604 -48.24 1.03 -7.78
CA LYS A 604 -48.35 1.97 -8.90
C LYS A 604 -47.01 2.65 -9.15
N LYS A 605 -46.57 2.59 -10.41
CA LYS A 605 -45.38 3.27 -10.91
C LYS A 605 -45.70 4.72 -11.28
N VAL A 606 -44.93 5.69 -10.77
CA VAL A 606 -45.09 7.13 -11.04
C VAL A 606 -43.74 7.73 -11.42
N VAL A 607 -43.68 8.39 -12.57
CA VAL A 607 -42.50 9.16 -12.98
C VAL A 607 -42.61 10.57 -12.39
N LYS A 608 -41.66 10.95 -11.52
CA LYS A 608 -41.67 12.26 -10.86
C LYS A 608 -40.73 13.29 -11.49
N SER A 609 -39.69 12.82 -12.18
CA SER A 609 -38.65 13.66 -12.76
C SER A 609 -38.81 13.79 -14.27
N ARG A 610 -38.29 14.87 -14.86
CA ARG A 610 -38.25 15.08 -16.31
C ARG A 610 -36.91 14.63 -16.89
N ALA A 611 -36.92 14.22 -18.16
CA ALA A 611 -35.71 13.94 -18.93
C ALA A 611 -34.96 15.24 -19.29
N GLY A 612 -33.66 15.11 -19.59
CA GLY A 612 -32.76 16.25 -19.75
C GLY A 612 -32.21 16.74 -18.41
N ILE A 613 -31.25 17.68 -18.47
CA ILE A 613 -30.61 18.29 -17.30
C ILE A 613 -30.59 19.80 -17.51
N LYS A 614 -31.09 20.57 -16.53
CA LYS A 614 -31.06 22.03 -16.63
C LYS A 614 -29.72 22.60 -16.20
N LYS A 615 -29.40 23.79 -16.71
CA LYS A 615 -28.24 24.56 -16.26
C LYS A 615 -28.24 24.67 -14.73
N GLY A 616 -27.13 24.26 -14.13
CA GLY A 616 -26.92 24.28 -12.68
C GLY A 616 -27.54 23.11 -11.93
N GLU A 617 -28.21 22.17 -12.59
CA GLU A 617 -28.59 20.90 -11.98
C GLU A 617 -27.37 19.96 -11.89
N GLU A 618 -27.39 19.11 -10.87
CA GLU A 618 -26.38 18.09 -10.65
C GLU A 618 -26.55 16.92 -11.61
N VAL A 619 -25.44 16.39 -12.13
CA VAL A 619 -25.37 15.12 -12.85
C VAL A 619 -25.37 14.00 -11.83
N LEU A 620 -26.44 13.21 -11.85
CA LEU A 620 -26.70 12.13 -10.90
C LEU A 620 -26.60 10.78 -11.60
N ASN A 621 -25.60 10.00 -11.22
CA ASN A 621 -25.32 8.66 -11.69
C ASN A 621 -25.99 7.60 -10.79
N HIS A 622 -25.87 6.31 -11.11
CA HIS A 622 -26.30 5.20 -10.27
C HIS A 622 -25.17 4.18 -10.05
N TYR A 623 -25.10 3.63 -8.84
CA TYR A 623 -24.02 2.70 -8.39
C TYR A 623 -24.58 1.31 -8.05
N CYS A 624 -25.89 1.13 -8.21
CA CYS A 624 -26.59 -0.12 -7.99
C CYS A 624 -27.60 -0.32 -9.12
N ASP A 625 -28.20 -1.50 -9.16
CA ASP A 625 -29.35 -1.77 -10.02
C ASP A 625 -30.59 -1.02 -9.49
N ILE A 626 -31.03 -0.04 -10.28
CA ILE A 626 -32.13 0.87 -9.95
C ILE A 626 -33.52 0.23 -10.10
N GLU A 627 -33.61 -0.98 -10.64
CA GLU A 627 -34.86 -1.76 -10.73
C GLU A 627 -35.18 -2.53 -9.44
N LEU A 628 -34.19 -2.66 -8.53
CA LEU A 628 -34.37 -3.31 -7.24
C LEU A 628 -35.31 -2.52 -6.30
N SER A 629 -35.81 -3.18 -5.25
CA SER A 629 -36.60 -2.55 -4.18
C SER A 629 -35.75 -1.55 -3.39
N VAL A 630 -36.38 -0.60 -2.68
CA VAL A 630 -35.62 0.40 -1.89
C VAL A 630 -34.72 -0.25 -0.83
N LYS A 631 -35.19 -1.32 -0.20
CA LYS A 631 -34.40 -2.10 0.76
C LYS A 631 -33.18 -2.70 0.09
N ASP A 632 -33.38 -3.41 -1.03
CA ASP A 632 -32.29 -4.12 -1.70
C ASP A 632 -31.30 -3.13 -2.35
N ARG A 633 -31.76 -1.98 -2.86
CA ARG A 633 -30.89 -0.91 -3.36
C ARG A 633 -30.00 -0.35 -2.27
N ARG A 634 -30.53 -0.10 -1.07
CA ARG A 634 -29.75 0.39 0.08
C ARG A 634 -28.74 -0.64 0.55
N GLU A 635 -29.16 -1.89 0.68
CA GLU A 635 -28.27 -3.00 1.06
C GLU A 635 -27.11 -3.15 0.06
N TRP A 636 -27.41 -3.13 -1.24
CA TRP A 636 -26.40 -3.26 -2.29
C TRP A 636 -25.46 -2.06 -2.35
N ALA A 637 -26.00 -0.83 -2.31
CA ALA A 637 -25.21 0.38 -2.47
C ALA A 637 -24.44 0.79 -1.21
N SER A 638 -24.79 0.26 -0.02
CA SER A 638 -24.21 0.66 1.26
C SER A 638 -22.68 0.56 1.29
N GLY A 639 -22.12 -0.48 0.67
CA GLY A 639 -20.66 -0.63 0.57
C GLY A 639 -19.98 0.50 -0.23
N ALA A 640 -20.53 0.86 -1.38
CA ALA A 640 -19.97 1.89 -2.27
C ALA A 640 -20.27 3.32 -1.78
N LEU A 641 -21.45 3.54 -1.19
CA LEU A 641 -21.88 4.84 -0.69
C LEU A 641 -21.37 5.13 0.73
N GLY A 642 -21.13 4.11 1.54
CA GLY A 642 -20.83 4.24 2.97
C GLY A 642 -22.07 4.32 3.87
N GLY A 643 -23.25 3.98 3.37
CA GLY A 643 -24.50 3.95 4.14
C GLY A 643 -25.77 3.91 3.28
N ASP A 644 -26.92 4.18 3.91
CA ASP A 644 -28.23 4.13 3.26
C ASP A 644 -28.42 5.29 2.28
N CYS A 645 -28.80 5.01 1.03
CA CYS A 645 -29.14 6.03 0.05
C CYS A 645 -30.33 6.90 0.53
N MET A 646 -30.09 8.22 0.53
CA MET A 646 -31.02 9.26 1.00
C MET A 646 -31.58 10.12 -0.14
N CYS A 647 -31.51 9.67 -1.40
CA CYS A 647 -32.14 10.40 -2.50
C CYS A 647 -33.67 10.42 -2.37
N ASP A 648 -34.31 11.39 -3.02
CA ASP A 648 -35.76 11.61 -2.90
C ASP A 648 -36.59 10.35 -3.22
N ARG A 649 -36.14 9.54 -4.19
CA ARG A 649 -36.79 8.26 -4.53
C ARG A 649 -36.75 7.29 -3.35
N CYS A 650 -35.58 7.07 -2.76
CA CYS A 650 -35.42 6.13 -1.65
C CYS A 650 -36.19 6.58 -0.41
N VAL A 651 -36.13 7.88 -0.08
CA VAL A 651 -36.89 8.43 1.05
C VAL A 651 -38.40 8.24 0.85
N TRP A 652 -38.89 8.49 -0.37
CA TRP A 652 -40.30 8.34 -0.69
C TRP A 652 -40.76 6.87 -0.72
N GLU A 653 -40.04 5.99 -1.42
CA GLU A 653 -40.40 4.56 -1.51
C GLU A 653 -40.36 3.88 -0.13
N ALA A 654 -39.37 4.20 0.72
CA ALA A 654 -39.31 3.67 2.08
C ALA A 654 -40.52 4.13 2.93
N ALA A 655 -40.91 5.41 2.82
CA ALA A 655 -42.09 5.92 3.52
C ALA A 655 -43.40 5.27 3.03
N GLU A 656 -43.50 4.96 1.73
CA GLU A 656 -44.64 4.23 1.15
C GLU A 656 -44.70 2.78 1.66
N GLU A 657 -43.57 2.08 1.74
CA GLU A 657 -43.46 0.71 2.30
C GLU A 657 -43.84 0.67 3.79
N GLU A 658 -43.37 1.62 4.61
CA GLU A 658 -43.73 1.73 6.02
C GLU A 658 -45.24 1.94 6.22
N GLN A 659 -45.86 2.81 5.42
CA GLN A 659 -47.31 3.04 5.48
C GLN A 659 -48.12 1.81 5.02
N ALA A 660 -47.62 1.03 4.06
CA ALA A 660 -48.24 -0.22 3.65
C ALA A 660 -48.20 -1.25 4.78
N ASN A 661 -47.04 -1.40 5.42
CA ASN A 661 -46.81 -2.34 6.52
C ASN A 661 -47.57 -1.95 7.80
N GLY A 662 -47.71 -0.65 8.06
CA GLY A 662 -48.48 -0.11 9.17
C GLY A 662 -50.00 -0.27 9.05
N LYS A 663 -50.52 -0.55 7.84
CA LYS A 663 -51.94 -0.88 7.60
C LYS A 663 -52.23 -2.38 7.58
N ALA A 664 -51.20 -3.22 7.51
CA ALA A 664 -51.29 -4.68 7.52
C ALA A 664 -51.21 -5.30 8.93
N LYS A 665 -50.85 -4.49 9.93
CA LYS A 665 -51.03 -4.77 11.37
C LYS A 665 -52.33 -4.17 11.86
#